data_AF-A0A8J8DHI5-F1
#
_entry.id   AF-A0A8J8DHI5-F1
#
_cell.length_a   1.000
_cell.length_b   1.000
_cell.length_c   1.000
_cell.angle_alpha   90.00
_cell.angle_beta   90.00
_cell.angle_gamma   90.00
#
_symmetry.space_group_name_H-M   'P 1'
#
loop_
_entity.id
_entity.type
_entity.pdbx_description
1 polymer ?
#
loop_
_entity_poly.entity_id
_entity_poly.type
_entity_poly.pdbx_seq_one_letter_code
_entity_poly.pdbx_strand_id
1 'polypeptide(L)'
;MELKPFYQIAIPHDDIKEGRFTLDTFAADLWSVYQNKGPEDYRNPELFWERTYITSGLSALLDIARKRLLEGVGDAVIQLQTPFGGGKTHSLIALYHKAREWGANVVVLDGTAFDAKEVILWEELERQLTGSVRRLKGNVAPGKIKLSELLEEKAPVLILVDELLEYMVKAAGVRVGETTLADQTLAFIHELTEVVKSTDRVLLVMTLPSSILEHYSEKAEEYFQKLQKIVGRSQKVFTPVQEEEVHDVIRTRLFKRIDETEMEAVVKRVVEYLEKEGLIPEGLNAYQYRQRFLRSYPFQPEVIDVLYHRWGSLPKFQRTRGVLRLLSIVVHSLIGRDVSFIRLSDFDLSVKTLRDELIDIIGESRYYSVLDADILSPNSGAKRVDRMVGESYEHYRVGTRAATVIFMYSFSGGDVKGATTKEIKLSCADTRYSSSIVGDAILYLKDNLLYLHYRDGRYFFSLEPSLNKLVVDEMNNVSEEQIRDVEHELLKGQLKGRYFKVYLWPSKPVDVPDSDPSLKLVVLPEYDKEKVLQILQSYGGSERVHKNTLIFLVPRETERASFNRLVRRYIAWKTIDEKAKKGSLELTSEQKDDVKENLKRAREDIVQKIAELYRLVLLPTRGGYEELDLGMKPVGIKKTIEELVYEKLREEGKLVEKMAPVVIEMKYLDGKGYIPTKALYESFLKTPGMPLLKSKSVLIDAIRQGVSEGRFGLGYLTGEEVTCEYLGERPTVTLDEKEVIVNRKYCEELRERAKAEAEAEAQAIAQEKATAESVAGAPEEEWKPPAVRDKQAMLVPSETEGRKEVVESQVESIHLHLTLGPGTGGLRDILRALNLLKSKFERVTIEIKAENGNMSPMEYENLLETFRQLGIDVEELGKE
;
A
#
# COMPACT_ATOMS: atom_id res chain seq x y z
N MET A 1 -12.93 32.17 16.04
CA MET A 1 -14.27 32.02 15.45
C MET A 1 -14.27 30.84 14.50
N GLU A 2 -15.30 30.02 14.57
CA GLU A 2 -15.57 28.93 13.63
C GLU A 2 -15.98 29.54 12.28
N LEU A 3 -15.53 28.97 11.16
CA LEU A 3 -15.84 29.51 9.82
C LEU A 3 -17.29 29.16 9.48
N LYS A 4 -18.09 30.14 9.02
CA LYS A 4 -19.48 29.88 8.63
C LYS A 4 -19.54 28.93 7.41
N PRO A 5 -20.60 28.11 7.30
CA PRO A 5 -20.84 27.31 6.11
C PRO A 5 -21.02 28.18 4.85
N PHE A 6 -20.55 27.69 3.70
CA PHE A 6 -20.53 28.45 2.44
C PHE A 6 -21.93 28.89 2.02
N TYR A 7 -22.96 28.07 2.23
CA TYR A 7 -24.33 28.37 1.80
C TYR A 7 -24.98 29.51 2.59
N GLN A 8 -24.38 29.93 3.72
CA GLN A 8 -24.79 31.13 4.47
C GLN A 8 -24.08 32.39 3.96
N ILE A 9 -22.91 32.25 3.33
CA ILE A 9 -22.09 33.33 2.78
C ILE A 9 -22.44 33.57 1.32
N ALA A 10 -22.36 32.52 0.49
CA ALA A 10 -22.73 32.46 -0.91
C ALA A 10 -24.10 31.79 -1.06
N ILE A 11 -25.14 32.61 -1.23
CA ILE A 11 -26.52 32.15 -1.35
C ILE A 11 -26.75 31.59 -2.77
N PRO A 12 -27.02 30.27 -2.93
CA PRO A 12 -27.31 29.71 -4.24
C PRO A 12 -28.61 30.28 -4.84
N HIS A 13 -28.79 30.17 -6.15
CA HIS A 13 -30.10 30.42 -6.77
C HIS A 13 -31.15 29.39 -6.29
N ASP A 14 -32.42 29.77 -6.31
CA ASP A 14 -33.49 28.99 -5.67
C ASP A 14 -33.76 27.65 -6.36
N ASP A 15 -33.61 27.60 -7.68
CA ASP A 15 -33.61 26.36 -8.47
C ASP A 15 -32.55 25.36 -8.00
N ILE A 16 -31.33 25.83 -7.70
CA ILE A 16 -30.24 25.01 -7.15
C ILE A 16 -30.53 24.58 -5.72
N LYS A 17 -31.07 25.47 -4.88
CA LYS A 17 -31.47 25.10 -3.51
C LYS A 17 -32.51 24.00 -3.48
N GLU A 18 -33.50 24.09 -4.36
CA GLU A 18 -34.64 23.18 -4.40
C GLU A 18 -34.38 21.89 -5.20
N GLY A 19 -33.21 21.76 -5.84
CA GLY A 19 -32.90 20.59 -6.67
C GLY A 19 -33.62 20.58 -8.02
N ARG A 20 -34.20 21.73 -8.44
CA ARG A 20 -35.01 21.86 -9.67
C ARG A 20 -34.18 22.33 -10.87
N PHE A 21 -33.05 21.66 -11.12
CA PHE A 21 -32.17 21.98 -12.24
C PHE A 21 -31.99 20.76 -13.16
N THR A 22 -32.30 20.93 -14.45
CA THR A 22 -32.10 19.92 -15.48
C THR A 22 -30.95 20.31 -16.41
N LEU A 23 -30.48 19.35 -17.21
CA LEU A 23 -29.56 19.62 -18.32
C LEU A 23 -30.05 20.79 -19.20
N ASP A 24 -31.35 20.85 -19.44
CA ASP A 24 -31.97 21.86 -20.31
C ASP A 24 -31.97 23.25 -19.68
N THR A 25 -31.90 23.33 -18.35
CA THR A 25 -31.83 24.62 -17.63
C THR A 25 -30.53 25.37 -17.94
N PHE A 26 -29.45 24.66 -18.27
CA PHE A 26 -28.16 25.26 -18.64
C PHE A 26 -27.88 25.22 -20.14
N ALA A 27 -28.81 24.68 -20.94
CA ALA A 27 -28.72 24.67 -22.39
C ALA A 27 -29.25 26.00 -22.93
N ALA A 28 -28.34 26.85 -23.40
CA ALA A 28 -28.73 28.00 -24.18
C ALA A 28 -29.22 27.50 -25.56
N ASP A 29 -30.44 27.88 -25.93
CA ASP A 29 -31.04 27.59 -27.24
C ASP A 29 -31.64 28.89 -27.78
N LEU A 30 -30.97 29.45 -28.79
CA LEU A 30 -31.35 30.73 -29.38
C LEU A 30 -32.70 30.64 -30.09
N TRP A 31 -32.98 29.53 -30.78
CA TRP A 31 -34.23 29.33 -31.49
C TRP A 31 -35.42 29.23 -30.53
N SER A 32 -35.27 28.49 -29.43
CA SER A 32 -36.29 28.43 -28.37
C SER A 32 -36.57 29.83 -27.80
N VAL A 33 -35.54 30.62 -27.51
CA VAL A 33 -35.70 32.01 -27.04
C VAL A 33 -36.43 32.87 -28.07
N TYR A 34 -36.05 32.78 -29.35
CA TYR A 34 -36.72 33.49 -30.45
C TYR A 34 -38.21 33.16 -30.53
N GLN A 35 -38.56 31.87 -30.36
CA GLN A 35 -39.94 31.37 -30.35
C GLN A 35 -40.69 31.63 -29.03
N ASN A 36 -40.06 32.32 -28.06
CA ASN A 36 -40.55 32.52 -26.71
C ASN A 36 -40.90 31.19 -25.98
N LYS A 37 -40.13 30.13 -26.25
CA LYS A 37 -40.19 28.79 -25.63
C LYS A 37 -38.91 28.48 -24.84
N GLY A 38 -38.95 27.48 -23.96
CA GLY A 38 -37.78 27.07 -23.16
C GLY A 38 -37.65 27.78 -21.79
N PRO A 39 -36.50 27.64 -21.11
CA PRO A 39 -36.32 28.13 -19.74
C PRO A 39 -36.50 29.64 -19.62
N GLU A 40 -37.11 30.08 -18.52
CA GLU A 40 -37.40 31.50 -18.28
C GLU A 40 -36.12 32.35 -18.19
N ASP A 41 -35.05 31.78 -17.63
CA ASP A 41 -33.72 32.40 -17.48
C ASP A 41 -33.12 32.95 -18.78
N TYR A 42 -33.48 32.37 -19.92
CA TYR A 42 -32.99 32.82 -21.23
C TYR A 42 -33.99 33.69 -21.98
N ARG A 43 -35.29 33.55 -21.69
CA ARG A 43 -36.37 34.30 -22.37
C ARG A 43 -36.62 35.66 -21.76
N ASN A 44 -36.60 35.76 -20.44
CA ASN A 44 -36.82 37.01 -19.72
C ASN A 44 -35.51 37.80 -19.71
N PRO A 45 -35.45 39.00 -20.33
CA PRO A 45 -34.23 39.79 -20.38
C PRO A 45 -33.69 40.15 -19.00
N GLU A 46 -34.55 40.48 -18.03
CA GLU A 46 -34.13 40.88 -16.69
C GLU A 46 -33.44 39.73 -15.95
N LEU A 47 -34.06 38.55 -15.96
CA LEU A 47 -33.48 37.33 -15.35
C LEU A 47 -32.22 36.89 -16.09
N PHE A 48 -32.19 37.01 -17.43
CA PHE A 48 -31.01 36.69 -18.23
C PHE A 48 -29.81 37.53 -17.80
N TRP A 49 -29.99 38.84 -17.63
CA TRP A 49 -28.92 39.73 -17.20
C TRP A 49 -28.53 39.55 -15.73
N GLU A 50 -29.49 39.24 -14.84
CA GLU A 50 -29.19 38.90 -13.43
C GLU A 50 -28.28 37.67 -13.33
N ARG A 51 -28.47 36.68 -14.22
CA ARG A 51 -27.70 35.42 -14.25
C ARG A 51 -26.51 35.45 -15.21
N THR A 52 -26.22 36.58 -15.86
CA THR A 52 -25.12 36.69 -16.82
C THR A 52 -23.98 37.53 -16.27
N TYR A 53 -22.81 36.91 -16.15
CA TYR A 53 -21.58 37.66 -15.94
C TYR A 53 -21.18 38.34 -17.26
N ILE A 54 -21.03 39.67 -17.24
CA ILE A 54 -20.59 40.44 -18.41
C ILE A 54 -19.07 40.32 -18.52
N THR A 55 -18.62 39.35 -19.31
CA THR A 55 -17.21 39.20 -19.66
C THR A 55 -16.73 40.39 -20.50
N SER A 56 -15.43 40.64 -20.47
CA SER A 56 -14.73 41.58 -21.34
C SER A 56 -15.05 41.32 -22.81
N GLY A 57 -15.08 40.04 -23.21
CA GLY A 57 -15.52 39.60 -24.52
C GLY A 57 -16.98 39.99 -24.80
N LEU A 58 -17.92 39.59 -23.95
CA LEU A 58 -19.32 39.92 -24.17
C LEU A 58 -19.57 41.44 -24.23
N SER A 59 -18.95 42.20 -23.33
CA SER A 59 -19.01 43.66 -23.32
C SER A 59 -18.56 44.26 -24.65
N ALA A 60 -17.37 43.87 -25.14
CA ALA A 60 -16.86 44.35 -26.41
C ALA A 60 -17.71 43.92 -27.61
N LEU A 61 -18.30 42.72 -27.59
CA LEU A 61 -19.24 42.27 -28.62
C LEU A 61 -20.51 43.14 -28.65
N LEU A 62 -21.08 43.44 -27.48
CA LEU A 62 -22.24 44.32 -27.36
C LEU A 62 -21.91 45.74 -27.84
N ASP A 63 -20.72 46.26 -27.54
CA ASP A 63 -20.27 47.57 -28.01
C ASP A 63 -20.11 47.62 -29.53
N ILE A 64 -19.53 46.57 -30.14
CA ILE A 64 -19.44 46.47 -31.61
C ILE A 64 -20.84 46.45 -32.20
N ALA A 65 -21.75 45.65 -31.64
CA ALA A 65 -23.11 45.55 -32.13
C ALA A 65 -23.88 46.87 -32.00
N ARG A 66 -23.73 47.57 -30.88
CA ARG A 66 -24.32 48.89 -30.64
C ARG A 66 -23.83 49.89 -31.70
N LYS A 67 -22.51 49.99 -31.92
CA LYS A 67 -21.93 50.90 -32.91
C LYS A 67 -22.39 50.56 -34.32
N ARG A 68 -22.39 49.28 -34.70
CA ARG A 68 -22.80 48.88 -36.05
C ARG A 68 -24.28 49.16 -36.28
N LEU A 69 -25.16 48.74 -35.39
CA LEU A 69 -26.61 48.84 -35.56
C LEU A 69 -27.15 50.27 -35.40
N LEU A 70 -26.62 51.06 -34.47
CA LEU A 70 -27.13 52.41 -34.20
C LEU A 70 -26.39 53.49 -34.99
N GLU A 71 -25.06 53.39 -35.07
CA GLU A 71 -24.19 54.43 -35.64
C GLU A 71 -23.77 54.11 -37.09
N GLY A 72 -23.95 52.85 -37.55
CA GLY A 72 -23.53 52.40 -38.87
C GLY A 72 -22.03 52.10 -38.99
N VAL A 73 -21.26 52.28 -37.91
CA VAL A 73 -19.79 52.21 -37.91
C VAL A 73 -19.30 50.92 -37.27
N GLY A 74 -18.19 50.38 -37.78
CA GLY A 74 -17.49 49.24 -37.20
C GLY A 74 -17.65 47.95 -38.00
N ASP A 75 -17.30 46.83 -37.38
CA ASP A 75 -17.30 45.51 -38.00
C ASP A 75 -18.73 45.04 -38.32
N ALA A 76 -18.96 44.58 -39.56
CA ALA A 76 -20.27 44.16 -40.05
C ALA A 76 -20.52 42.65 -39.99
N VAL A 77 -19.43 41.86 -39.95
CA VAL A 77 -19.48 40.39 -39.91
C VAL A 77 -18.59 39.90 -38.78
N ILE A 78 -19.20 39.24 -37.81
CA ILE A 78 -18.54 38.70 -36.62
C ILE A 78 -18.71 37.18 -36.63
N GLN A 79 -17.60 36.47 -36.44
CA GLN A 79 -17.66 35.04 -36.13
C GLN A 79 -17.29 34.83 -34.67
N LEU A 80 -18.19 34.17 -33.96
CA LEU A 80 -17.93 33.68 -32.62
C LEU A 80 -17.18 32.34 -32.71
N GLN A 81 -16.02 32.29 -32.06
CA GLN A 81 -15.29 31.06 -31.81
C GLN A 81 -15.04 30.93 -30.31
N THR A 82 -15.11 29.69 -29.82
CA THR A 82 -14.81 29.39 -28.43
C THR A 82 -13.70 28.36 -28.36
N PRO A 83 -12.43 28.79 -28.18
CA PRO A 83 -11.31 27.86 -28.00
C PRO A 83 -11.49 26.95 -26.78
N PHE A 84 -12.28 27.41 -25.80
CA PHE A 84 -12.40 26.76 -24.50
C PHE A 84 -13.78 26.12 -24.21
N GLY A 85 -14.67 26.06 -25.21
CA GLY A 85 -16.03 25.49 -25.09
C GLY A 85 -17.01 26.41 -24.34
N GLY A 86 -18.23 26.52 -24.86
CA GLY A 86 -19.35 27.29 -24.25
C GLY A 86 -19.30 28.82 -24.46
N GLY A 87 -20.48 29.45 -24.44
CA GLY A 87 -20.64 30.91 -24.52
C GLY A 87 -21.11 31.46 -25.88
N LYS A 88 -21.00 30.70 -26.98
CA LYS A 88 -21.44 31.12 -28.34
C LYS A 88 -22.93 31.49 -28.37
N THR A 89 -23.81 30.52 -28.16
CA THR A 89 -25.27 30.71 -28.13
C THR A 89 -25.70 31.68 -27.04
N HIS A 90 -25.03 31.68 -25.88
CA HIS A 90 -25.30 32.65 -24.81
C HIS A 90 -25.04 34.10 -25.26
N SER A 91 -23.94 34.34 -25.97
CA SER A 91 -23.64 35.66 -26.56
C SER A 91 -24.63 36.05 -27.65
N LEU A 92 -25.12 35.10 -28.46
CA LEU A 92 -26.18 35.38 -29.42
C LEU A 92 -27.49 35.79 -28.71
N ILE A 93 -27.86 35.13 -27.61
CA ILE A 93 -29.05 35.50 -26.81
C ILE A 93 -28.87 36.88 -26.17
N ALA A 94 -27.68 37.20 -25.68
CA ALA A 94 -27.36 38.53 -25.16
C ALA A 94 -27.54 39.62 -26.24
N LEU A 95 -27.04 39.37 -27.46
CA LEU A 95 -27.24 40.25 -28.61
C LEU A 95 -28.71 40.35 -29.02
N TYR A 96 -29.45 39.23 -29.00
CA TYR A 96 -30.88 39.20 -29.29
C TYR A 96 -31.66 40.14 -28.35
N HIS A 97 -31.43 40.05 -27.04
CA HIS A 97 -32.10 40.91 -26.05
C HIS A 97 -31.73 42.38 -26.25
N LYS A 98 -30.44 42.70 -26.40
CA LYS A 98 -29.97 44.08 -26.58
C LYS A 98 -30.42 44.70 -27.90
N ALA A 99 -30.41 43.96 -28.99
CA ALA A 99 -30.86 44.47 -30.29
C ALA A 99 -32.35 44.82 -30.26
N ARG A 100 -33.18 44.02 -29.58
CA ARG A 100 -34.60 44.34 -29.38
C ARG A 100 -34.80 45.57 -28.50
N GLU A 101 -34.00 45.71 -27.44
CA GLU A 101 -33.97 46.93 -26.61
C GLU A 101 -33.59 48.17 -27.42
N TRP A 102 -32.68 48.03 -28.38
CA TRP A 102 -32.25 49.09 -29.30
C TRP A 102 -33.21 49.34 -30.48
N GLY A 103 -34.31 48.57 -30.59
CA GLY A 103 -35.27 48.71 -31.68
C GLY A 103 -34.79 48.18 -33.04
N ALA A 104 -33.79 47.30 -33.07
CA ALA A 104 -33.33 46.65 -34.30
C ALA A 104 -34.18 45.43 -34.65
N ASN A 105 -34.34 45.17 -35.95
CA ASN A 105 -34.94 43.93 -36.44
C ASN A 105 -33.95 42.79 -36.22
N VAL A 106 -34.42 41.68 -35.62
CA VAL A 106 -33.55 40.53 -35.33
C VAL A 106 -34.01 39.31 -36.11
N VAL A 107 -33.09 38.73 -36.86
CA VAL A 107 -33.26 37.46 -37.59
C VAL A 107 -32.44 36.39 -36.89
N VAL A 108 -33.04 35.23 -36.65
CA VAL A 108 -32.40 34.06 -36.04
C VAL A 108 -32.46 32.89 -37.02
N LEU A 109 -31.30 32.39 -37.43
CA LEU A 109 -31.16 31.21 -38.27
C LEU A 109 -30.44 30.11 -37.47
N ASP A 110 -31.15 29.06 -37.09
CA ASP A 110 -30.60 27.99 -36.24
C ASP A 110 -30.46 26.69 -37.03
N GLY A 111 -29.23 26.23 -37.20
CA GLY A 111 -28.96 25.05 -37.99
C GLY A 111 -29.29 23.72 -37.32
N THR A 112 -29.43 23.71 -35.99
CA THR A 112 -29.83 22.53 -35.23
C THR A 112 -31.35 22.33 -35.32
N ALA A 113 -32.12 23.42 -35.29
CA ALA A 113 -33.58 23.41 -35.26
C ALA A 113 -34.22 23.19 -36.64
N PHE A 114 -33.57 23.62 -37.72
CA PHE A 114 -34.14 23.54 -39.06
C PHE A 114 -33.95 22.17 -39.74
N ASP A 115 -35.00 21.71 -40.43
CA ASP A 115 -34.91 20.67 -41.46
C ASP A 115 -34.68 21.35 -42.82
N ALA A 116 -33.56 21.04 -43.46
CA ALA A 116 -33.18 21.60 -44.75
C ALA A 116 -34.13 21.22 -45.90
N LYS A 117 -35.04 20.26 -45.70
CA LYS A 117 -36.12 19.95 -46.66
C LYS A 117 -37.31 20.91 -46.57
N GLU A 118 -37.50 21.54 -45.41
CA GLU A 118 -38.67 22.37 -45.12
C GLU A 118 -38.33 23.86 -45.03
N VAL A 119 -37.13 24.16 -44.52
CA VAL A 119 -36.69 25.53 -44.26
C VAL A 119 -35.44 25.82 -45.08
N ILE A 120 -35.55 26.79 -45.99
CA ILE A 120 -34.43 27.34 -46.75
C ILE A 120 -33.99 28.65 -46.09
N LEU A 121 -32.71 28.79 -45.74
CA LEU A 121 -32.23 29.88 -44.88
C LEU A 121 -32.56 31.29 -45.40
N TRP A 122 -32.42 31.55 -46.70
CA TRP A 122 -32.71 32.87 -47.27
C TRP A 122 -34.21 33.16 -47.37
N GLU A 123 -35.04 32.13 -47.55
CA GLU A 123 -36.49 32.28 -47.46
C GLU A 123 -36.91 32.59 -46.01
N GLU A 124 -36.26 31.94 -45.04
CA GLU A 124 -36.52 32.20 -43.63
C GLU A 124 -36.09 33.61 -43.21
N LEU A 125 -34.95 34.09 -43.72
CA LEU A 125 -34.52 35.47 -43.51
C LEU A 125 -35.58 36.47 -43.98
N GLU A 126 -36.13 36.30 -45.20
CA GLU A 126 -37.20 37.18 -45.70
C GLU A 126 -38.48 37.06 -44.87
N ARG A 127 -38.85 35.82 -44.49
CA ARG A 127 -40.05 35.53 -43.70
C ARG A 127 -40.00 36.22 -42.34
N GLN A 128 -38.88 36.18 -41.63
CA GLN A 128 -38.74 36.84 -40.34
C GLN A 128 -38.75 38.38 -40.44
N LEU A 129 -38.19 38.94 -41.52
CA LEU A 129 -38.12 40.40 -41.72
C LEU A 129 -39.43 41.02 -42.26
N THR A 130 -40.21 40.25 -43.02
CA THR A 130 -41.37 40.78 -43.78
C THR A 130 -42.70 40.07 -43.49
N GLY A 131 -42.67 38.93 -42.82
CA GLY A 131 -43.82 38.06 -42.57
C GLY A 131 -44.20 37.13 -43.73
N SER A 132 -43.58 37.25 -44.91
CA SER A 132 -43.85 36.39 -46.07
C SER A 132 -42.62 36.18 -46.96
N VAL A 133 -42.64 35.18 -47.84
CA VAL A 133 -41.53 34.92 -48.77
C VAL A 133 -41.97 35.27 -50.19
N ARG A 134 -41.32 36.27 -50.82
CA ARG A 134 -41.67 36.73 -52.17
C ARG A 134 -40.42 36.99 -53.02
N ARG A 135 -39.47 37.79 -52.53
CA ARG A 135 -38.28 38.26 -53.24
C ARG A 135 -37.20 37.17 -53.31
N LEU A 136 -36.99 36.46 -52.20
CA LEU A 136 -35.91 35.47 -52.04
C LEU A 136 -36.37 34.02 -52.33
N LYS A 137 -37.63 33.82 -52.76
CA LYS A 137 -38.19 32.49 -53.02
C LYS A 137 -37.36 31.67 -54.02
N GLY A 138 -37.09 30.40 -53.71
CA GLY A 138 -36.41 29.45 -54.57
C GLY A 138 -35.39 28.58 -53.84
N ASN A 139 -34.85 27.57 -54.54
CA ASN A 139 -33.84 26.63 -54.04
C ASN A 139 -32.40 26.95 -54.49
N VAL A 140 -32.19 28.08 -55.17
CA VAL A 140 -30.89 28.62 -55.59
C VAL A 140 -30.63 29.92 -54.83
N ALA A 141 -29.37 30.21 -54.50
CA ALA A 141 -29.00 31.44 -53.81
C ALA A 141 -29.58 32.69 -54.52
N PRO A 142 -30.18 33.65 -53.78
CA PRO A 142 -31.00 34.69 -54.38
C PRO A 142 -30.20 35.81 -55.07
N GLY A 143 -28.88 35.88 -54.86
CA GLY A 143 -28.02 36.94 -55.40
C GLY A 143 -27.97 38.20 -54.53
N LYS A 144 -26.88 38.96 -54.67
CA LYS A 144 -26.56 40.13 -53.84
C LYS A 144 -27.57 41.28 -53.95
N ILE A 145 -28.10 41.55 -55.15
CA ILE A 145 -29.00 42.70 -55.40
C ILE A 145 -30.27 42.57 -54.55
N LYS A 146 -30.93 41.41 -54.60
CA LYS A 146 -32.16 41.16 -53.85
C LYS A 146 -31.95 41.21 -52.34
N LEU A 147 -30.78 40.75 -51.87
CA LEU A 147 -30.40 40.80 -50.46
C LEU A 147 -30.14 42.24 -50.01
N SER A 148 -29.41 43.05 -50.81
CA SER A 148 -29.13 44.47 -50.49
C SER A 148 -30.42 45.26 -50.36
N GLU A 149 -31.30 45.17 -51.34
CA GLU A 149 -32.60 45.86 -51.32
C GLU A 149 -33.44 45.46 -50.10
N LEU A 150 -33.39 44.19 -49.67
CA LEU A 150 -34.17 43.72 -48.52
C LEU A 150 -33.59 44.24 -47.20
N LEU A 151 -32.27 44.17 -47.05
CA LEU A 151 -31.60 44.57 -45.82
C LEU A 151 -31.57 46.10 -45.65
N GLU A 152 -31.41 46.87 -46.73
CA GLU A 152 -31.52 48.34 -46.70
C GLU A 152 -32.92 48.80 -46.31
N GLU A 153 -33.96 48.15 -46.83
CA GLU A 153 -35.37 48.48 -46.52
C GLU A 153 -35.70 48.23 -45.05
N LYS A 154 -35.06 47.23 -44.42
CA LYS A 154 -35.36 46.79 -43.05
C LYS A 154 -34.31 47.22 -42.02
N ALA A 155 -33.27 47.94 -42.41
CA ALA A 155 -32.25 48.42 -41.49
C ALA A 155 -32.86 49.29 -40.36
N PRO A 156 -32.38 49.19 -39.10
CA PRO A 156 -31.26 48.36 -38.64
C PRO A 156 -31.62 46.87 -38.47
N VAL A 157 -30.74 45.97 -38.93
CA VAL A 157 -30.94 44.50 -38.87
C VAL A 157 -29.76 43.78 -38.20
N LEU A 158 -30.05 42.94 -37.21
CA LEU A 158 -29.14 41.95 -36.66
C LEU A 158 -29.51 40.56 -37.18
N ILE A 159 -28.56 39.86 -37.78
CA ILE A 159 -28.71 38.48 -38.25
C ILE A 159 -27.84 37.59 -37.37
N LEU A 160 -28.45 36.67 -36.65
CA LEU A 160 -27.81 35.69 -35.79
C LEU A 160 -27.90 34.33 -36.46
N VAL A 161 -26.76 33.68 -36.68
CA VAL A 161 -26.69 32.34 -37.27
C VAL A 161 -26.03 31.41 -36.28
N ASP A 162 -26.77 30.44 -35.74
CA ASP A 162 -26.25 29.44 -34.83
C ASP A 162 -26.10 28.08 -35.50
N GLU A 163 -24.98 27.39 -35.26
CA GLU A 163 -24.66 26.04 -35.75
C GLU A 163 -24.89 25.83 -37.26
N LEU A 164 -24.41 26.79 -38.07
CA LEU A 164 -24.55 26.79 -39.54
C LEU A 164 -24.04 25.49 -40.18
N LEU A 165 -22.95 24.92 -39.65
CA LEU A 165 -22.37 23.69 -40.18
C LEU A 165 -23.35 22.52 -40.08
N GLU A 166 -24.11 22.39 -38.99
CA GLU A 166 -25.09 21.32 -38.83
C GLU A 166 -26.19 21.39 -39.89
N TYR A 167 -26.68 22.59 -40.18
CA TYR A 167 -27.64 22.81 -41.26
C TYR A 167 -27.07 22.36 -42.60
N MET A 168 -25.83 22.75 -42.90
CA MET A 168 -25.19 22.39 -44.17
C MET A 168 -25.02 20.89 -44.35
N VAL A 169 -24.69 20.15 -43.28
CA VAL A 169 -24.62 18.68 -43.32
C VAL A 169 -25.98 18.07 -43.67
N LYS A 170 -27.08 18.59 -43.11
CA LYS A 170 -28.45 18.17 -43.48
C LYS A 170 -28.79 18.55 -44.92
N ALA A 171 -28.46 19.78 -45.33
CA ALA A 171 -28.72 20.33 -46.66
C ALA A 171 -27.95 19.60 -47.78
N ALA A 172 -26.83 18.94 -47.46
CA ALA A 172 -26.07 18.13 -48.41
C ALA A 172 -26.86 16.92 -48.94
N GLY A 173 -27.93 16.53 -48.24
CA GLY A 173 -28.88 15.49 -48.68
C GLY A 173 -29.93 15.97 -49.69
N VAL A 174 -30.06 17.28 -49.92
CA VAL A 174 -31.09 17.87 -50.79
C VAL A 174 -30.45 18.29 -52.12
N ARG A 175 -30.91 17.71 -53.24
CA ARG A 175 -30.39 18.03 -54.59
C ARG A 175 -31.03 19.30 -55.16
N VAL A 176 -30.20 20.14 -55.79
CA VAL A 176 -30.61 21.35 -56.51
C VAL A 176 -29.88 21.37 -57.85
N GLY A 177 -30.58 20.93 -58.92
CA GLY A 177 -29.95 20.74 -60.24
C GLY A 177 -28.79 19.75 -60.15
N GLU A 178 -27.62 20.15 -60.67
CA GLU A 178 -26.36 19.40 -60.60
C GLU A 178 -25.58 19.62 -59.27
N THR A 179 -26.14 20.39 -58.34
CA THR A 179 -25.51 20.74 -57.04
C THR A 179 -26.38 20.28 -55.86
N THR A 180 -25.96 20.59 -54.63
CA THR A 180 -26.77 20.39 -53.42
C THR A 180 -27.25 21.70 -52.82
N LEU A 181 -28.27 21.65 -51.97
CA LEU A 181 -28.72 22.80 -51.20
C LEU A 181 -27.61 23.30 -50.26
N ALA A 182 -26.70 22.43 -49.80
CA ALA A 182 -25.52 22.86 -49.05
C ALA A 182 -24.58 23.74 -49.88
N ASP A 183 -24.34 23.41 -51.16
CA ASP A 183 -23.53 24.24 -52.05
C ASP A 183 -24.20 25.59 -52.32
N GLN A 184 -25.52 25.61 -52.48
CA GLN A 184 -26.29 26.86 -52.59
C GLN A 184 -26.31 27.67 -51.30
N THR A 185 -26.36 27.02 -50.14
CA THR A 185 -26.27 27.67 -48.83
C THR A 185 -24.90 28.31 -48.65
N LEU A 186 -23.84 27.64 -49.08
CA LEU A 186 -22.49 28.19 -49.07
C LEU A 186 -22.38 29.44 -49.95
N ALA A 187 -22.97 29.41 -51.16
CA ALA A 187 -23.07 30.57 -52.05
C ALA A 187 -23.87 31.72 -51.40
N PHE A 188 -25.00 31.41 -50.78
CA PHE A 188 -25.81 32.39 -50.04
C PHE A 188 -25.04 33.05 -48.89
N ILE A 189 -24.28 32.28 -48.09
CA ILE A 189 -23.49 32.84 -46.98
C ILE A 189 -22.38 33.77 -47.52
N HIS A 190 -21.75 33.40 -48.64
CA HIS A 190 -20.79 34.28 -49.32
C HIS A 190 -21.47 35.58 -49.80
N GLU A 191 -22.63 35.50 -50.44
CA GLU A 191 -23.39 36.68 -50.88
C GLU A 191 -23.85 37.55 -49.70
N LEU A 192 -24.38 36.94 -48.64
CA LEU A 192 -24.86 37.61 -47.44
C LEU A 192 -23.73 38.36 -46.73
N THR A 193 -22.58 37.72 -46.51
CA THR A 193 -21.43 38.34 -45.85
C THR A 193 -20.90 39.54 -46.63
N GLU A 194 -20.94 39.52 -47.96
CA GLU A 194 -20.57 40.67 -48.79
C GLU A 194 -21.58 41.82 -48.68
N VAL A 195 -22.88 41.52 -48.81
CA VAL A 195 -23.94 42.53 -48.74
C VAL A 195 -23.96 43.21 -47.38
N VAL A 196 -23.88 42.44 -46.29
CA VAL A 196 -23.89 42.97 -44.92
C VAL A 196 -22.74 43.97 -44.68
N LYS A 197 -21.59 43.80 -45.34
CA LYS A 197 -20.48 44.76 -45.27
C LYS A 197 -20.79 46.09 -45.93
N SER A 198 -21.42 46.07 -47.10
CA SER A 198 -21.77 47.26 -47.86
C SER A 198 -23.04 47.96 -47.39
N THR A 199 -23.89 47.30 -46.61
CA THR A 199 -25.15 47.86 -46.11
C THR A 199 -24.98 48.47 -44.71
N ASP A 200 -25.30 49.75 -44.56
CA ASP A 200 -25.25 50.44 -43.27
C ASP A 200 -26.25 49.84 -42.28
N ARG A 201 -25.86 49.82 -40.99
CA ARG A 201 -26.70 49.38 -39.86
C ARG A 201 -27.19 47.92 -39.95
N VAL A 202 -26.43 47.07 -40.65
CA VAL A 202 -26.65 45.63 -40.67
C VAL A 202 -25.45 44.91 -40.05
N LEU A 203 -25.74 43.95 -39.17
CA LEU A 203 -24.74 43.13 -38.50
C LEU A 203 -25.07 41.66 -38.64
N LEU A 204 -24.09 40.87 -39.07
CA LEU A 204 -24.16 39.41 -39.11
C LEU A 204 -23.23 38.82 -38.05
N VAL A 205 -23.79 38.02 -37.15
CA VAL A 205 -23.04 37.27 -36.15
C VAL A 205 -23.31 35.79 -36.35
N MET A 206 -22.25 35.01 -36.57
CA MET A 206 -22.37 33.57 -36.82
C MET A 206 -21.48 32.76 -35.90
N THR A 207 -21.91 31.54 -35.57
CA THR A 207 -21.12 30.58 -34.79
C THR A 207 -20.57 29.49 -35.71
N LEU A 208 -19.32 29.10 -35.45
CA LEU A 208 -18.73 27.92 -36.04
C LEU A 208 -18.06 27.08 -34.94
N PRO A 209 -17.95 25.75 -35.11
CA PRO A 209 -17.15 24.91 -34.23
C PRO A 209 -15.70 25.40 -34.15
N SER A 210 -15.08 25.22 -32.98
CA SER A 210 -13.65 25.51 -32.80
C SER A 210 -12.76 24.35 -33.26
N SER A 211 -13.29 23.13 -33.39
CA SER A 211 -12.55 21.97 -33.90
C SER A 211 -13.46 20.98 -34.64
N ILE A 212 -12.84 20.16 -35.52
CA ILE A 212 -13.52 19.11 -36.30
C ILE A 212 -14.00 17.95 -35.40
N LEU A 213 -13.39 17.78 -34.22
CA LEU A 213 -13.68 16.69 -33.28
C LEU A 213 -15.15 16.67 -32.79
N GLU A 214 -15.89 17.78 -32.94
CA GLU A 214 -17.31 17.87 -32.60
C GLU A 214 -18.21 17.15 -33.63
N HIS A 215 -17.72 16.81 -34.83
CA HIS A 215 -18.52 16.19 -35.89
C HIS A 215 -17.80 15.02 -36.59
N TYR A 216 -18.39 13.82 -36.52
CA TYR A 216 -17.79 12.55 -36.97
C TYR A 216 -17.90 12.24 -38.49
N SER A 217 -18.23 13.21 -39.37
CA SER A 217 -18.46 12.91 -40.81
C SER A 217 -17.49 13.63 -41.75
N GLU A 218 -16.98 12.91 -42.76
CA GLU A 218 -16.12 13.46 -43.82
C GLU A 218 -16.76 14.67 -44.52
N LYS A 219 -18.09 14.65 -44.70
CA LYS A 219 -18.84 15.77 -45.29
C LYS A 219 -18.83 17.01 -44.39
N ALA A 220 -18.92 16.85 -43.08
CA ALA A 220 -18.84 17.98 -42.14
C ALA A 220 -17.47 18.64 -42.19
N GLU A 221 -16.40 17.86 -42.29
CA GLU A 221 -15.04 18.38 -42.45
C GLU A 221 -14.89 19.16 -43.77
N GLU A 222 -15.39 18.61 -44.87
CA GLU A 222 -15.36 19.28 -46.18
C GLU A 222 -16.07 20.64 -46.15
N TYR A 223 -17.32 20.69 -45.64
CA TYR A 223 -18.08 21.94 -45.57
C TYR A 223 -17.51 22.92 -44.55
N PHE A 224 -16.93 22.44 -43.44
CA PHE A 224 -16.25 23.30 -42.48
C PHE A 224 -15.04 24.00 -43.12
N GLN A 225 -14.20 23.28 -43.88
CA GLN A 225 -13.06 23.88 -44.59
C GLN A 225 -13.53 24.89 -45.66
N LYS A 226 -14.62 24.59 -46.37
CA LYS A 226 -15.23 25.50 -47.36
C LYS A 226 -15.79 26.77 -46.69
N LEU A 227 -16.51 26.64 -45.58
CA LEU A 227 -17.00 27.75 -44.77
C LEU A 227 -15.83 28.62 -44.26
N GLN A 228 -14.80 28.01 -43.68
CA GLN A 228 -13.63 28.74 -43.21
C GLN A 228 -12.95 29.55 -44.31
N LYS A 229 -12.88 29.05 -45.55
CA LYS A 229 -12.29 29.80 -46.68
C LYS A 229 -13.11 31.03 -47.08
N ILE A 230 -14.45 30.93 -47.04
CA ILE A 230 -15.37 32.02 -47.40
C ILE A 230 -15.43 33.06 -46.29
N VAL A 231 -15.60 32.59 -45.06
CA VAL A 231 -15.84 33.39 -43.87
C VAL A 231 -14.52 33.99 -43.35
N GLY A 232 -13.42 33.23 -43.42
CA GLY A 232 -12.07 33.57 -42.90
C GLY A 232 -11.35 34.76 -43.54
N ARG A 233 -11.69 35.16 -44.75
CA ARG A 233 -10.98 36.26 -45.46
C ARG A 233 -11.41 37.66 -45.05
N SER A 234 -12.44 37.78 -44.21
CA SER A 234 -13.29 38.96 -44.26
C SER A 234 -13.96 39.34 -42.94
N GLN A 235 -13.57 38.70 -41.84
CA GLN A 235 -14.28 38.78 -40.56
C GLN A 235 -13.34 39.05 -39.39
N LYS A 236 -13.94 39.45 -38.27
CA LYS A 236 -13.29 39.45 -36.97
C LYS A 236 -13.69 38.21 -36.19
N VAL A 237 -12.69 37.38 -35.87
CA VAL A 237 -12.87 36.25 -34.95
C VAL A 237 -12.97 36.81 -33.53
N PHE A 238 -14.01 36.41 -32.81
CA PHE A 238 -14.31 36.95 -31.50
C PHE A 238 -14.49 35.82 -30.47
N THR A 239 -13.79 35.93 -29.34
CA THR A 239 -13.86 34.98 -28.23
C THR A 239 -14.71 35.58 -27.10
N PRO A 240 -15.91 35.06 -26.84
CA PRO A 240 -16.85 35.69 -25.90
C PRO A 240 -16.46 35.55 -24.43
N VAL A 241 -15.72 34.51 -24.04
CA VAL A 241 -15.31 34.25 -22.66
C VAL A 241 -13.82 33.92 -22.65
N GLN A 242 -13.03 34.66 -21.86
CA GLN A 242 -11.63 34.36 -21.63
C GLN A 242 -11.47 33.33 -20.51
N GLU A 243 -10.33 32.64 -20.47
CA GLU A 243 -10.05 31.57 -19.50
C GLU A 243 -10.10 32.09 -18.06
N GLU A 244 -9.57 33.31 -17.84
CA GLU A 244 -9.52 33.95 -16.53
C GLU A 244 -10.91 34.30 -16.00
N GLU A 245 -11.92 34.43 -16.86
CA GLU A 245 -13.29 34.86 -16.51
C GLU A 245 -14.22 33.67 -16.22
N VAL A 246 -13.77 32.43 -16.45
CA VAL A 246 -14.57 31.21 -16.24
C VAL A 246 -15.05 31.10 -14.79
N HIS A 247 -14.21 31.46 -13.83
CA HIS A 247 -14.56 31.44 -12.41
C HIS A 247 -15.77 32.35 -12.10
N ASP A 248 -15.77 33.57 -12.66
CA ASP A 248 -16.83 34.55 -12.41
C ASP A 248 -18.15 34.17 -13.10
N VAL A 249 -18.07 33.57 -14.30
CA VAL A 249 -19.22 33.02 -15.02
C VAL A 249 -19.88 31.92 -14.19
N ILE A 250 -19.11 30.96 -13.69
CA ILE A 250 -19.62 29.85 -12.87
C ILE A 250 -20.25 30.39 -11.58
N ARG A 251 -19.56 31.30 -10.89
CA ARG A 251 -20.06 31.93 -9.66
C ARG A 251 -21.41 32.62 -9.88
N THR A 252 -21.52 33.46 -10.91
CA THR A 252 -22.74 34.23 -11.22
C THR A 252 -23.91 33.32 -11.59
N ARG A 253 -23.62 32.22 -12.29
CA ARG A 253 -24.65 31.23 -12.69
C ARG A 253 -25.16 30.37 -11.55
N LEU A 254 -24.37 30.15 -10.51
CA LEU A 254 -24.75 29.27 -9.40
C LEU A 254 -25.24 30.01 -8.15
N PHE A 255 -24.80 31.26 -7.96
CA PHE A 255 -25.06 32.02 -6.74
C PHE A 255 -25.72 33.36 -7.03
N LYS A 256 -26.74 33.69 -6.23
CA LYS A 256 -27.49 34.95 -6.30
C LYS A 256 -26.78 36.09 -5.60
N ARG A 257 -26.15 35.82 -4.46
CA ARG A 257 -25.49 36.83 -3.63
C ARG A 257 -24.35 36.20 -2.84
N ILE A 258 -23.26 36.94 -2.64
CA ILE A 258 -22.16 36.55 -1.76
C ILE A 258 -21.90 37.69 -0.77
N ASP A 259 -21.74 37.36 0.51
CA ASP A 259 -21.20 38.27 1.52
C ASP A 259 -19.67 38.35 1.36
N GLU A 260 -19.19 39.48 0.82
CA GLU A 260 -17.78 39.66 0.50
C GLU A 260 -16.89 39.71 1.75
N THR A 261 -17.41 40.23 2.87
CA THR A 261 -16.62 40.37 4.10
C THR A 261 -16.35 39.00 4.72
N GLU A 262 -17.38 38.16 4.80
CA GLU A 262 -17.26 36.79 5.29
C GLU A 262 -16.45 35.91 4.33
N MET A 263 -16.64 36.07 3.02
CA MET A 263 -15.83 35.41 1.99
C MET A 263 -14.34 35.71 2.18
N GLU A 264 -13.97 36.99 2.31
CA GLU A 264 -12.57 37.39 2.48
C GLU A 264 -11.95 36.79 3.75
N ALA A 265 -12.72 36.71 4.85
CA ALA A 265 -12.27 36.10 6.09
C ALA A 265 -12.01 34.60 5.94
N VAL A 266 -12.91 33.86 5.27
CA VAL A 266 -12.73 32.43 4.96
C VAL A 266 -11.50 32.23 4.09
N VAL A 267 -11.41 32.94 2.96
CA VAL A 267 -10.31 32.79 2.00
C VAL A 267 -8.97 33.12 2.65
N LYS A 268 -8.89 34.23 3.42
CA LYS A 268 -7.66 34.60 4.14
C LYS A 268 -7.18 33.46 5.04
N ARG A 269 -8.06 32.91 5.86
CA ARG A 269 -7.70 31.84 6.81
C ARG A 269 -7.22 30.57 6.09
N VAL A 270 -7.86 30.21 4.98
CA VAL A 270 -7.46 29.03 4.20
C VAL A 270 -6.10 29.26 3.55
N VAL A 271 -5.86 30.44 2.96
CA VAL A 271 -4.57 30.77 2.33
C VAL A 271 -3.43 30.78 3.36
N GLU A 272 -3.65 31.36 4.55
CA GLU A 272 -2.68 31.33 5.65
C GLU A 272 -2.34 29.89 6.07
N TYR A 273 -3.34 29.00 6.13
CA TYR A 273 -3.12 27.58 6.39
C TYR A 273 -2.30 26.91 5.27
N LEU A 274 -2.66 27.14 4.00
CA LEU A 274 -1.97 26.55 2.85
C LEU A 274 -0.51 27.02 2.76
N GLU A 275 -0.23 28.29 3.06
CA GLU A 275 1.11 28.84 3.12
C GLU A 275 1.93 28.18 4.23
N LYS A 276 1.36 28.08 5.44
CA LYS A 276 2.00 27.41 6.59
C LYS A 276 2.34 25.94 6.30
N GLU A 277 1.46 25.23 5.59
CA GLU A 277 1.64 23.82 5.25
C GLU A 277 2.45 23.61 3.96
N GLY A 278 2.89 24.68 3.28
CA GLY A 278 3.68 24.61 2.04
C GLY A 278 2.91 24.07 0.83
N LEU A 279 1.58 24.24 0.82
CA LEU A 279 0.67 23.67 -0.18
C LEU A 279 0.31 24.61 -1.33
N ILE A 280 0.78 25.86 -1.32
CA ILE A 280 0.57 26.79 -2.44
C ILE A 280 1.12 26.16 -3.74
N PRO A 281 0.34 26.16 -4.84
CA PRO A 281 0.78 25.63 -6.13
C PRO A 281 2.08 26.26 -6.63
N GLU A 282 2.86 25.49 -7.37
CA GLU A 282 4.10 25.99 -7.96
C GLU A 282 3.82 27.11 -8.98
N GLY A 283 4.71 28.10 -9.03
CA GLY A 283 4.55 29.28 -9.89
C GLY A 283 3.58 30.36 -9.36
N LEU A 284 2.89 30.10 -8.24
CA LEU A 284 2.04 31.09 -7.57
C LEU A 284 2.60 31.45 -6.19
N ASN A 285 2.42 32.71 -5.79
CA ASN A 285 2.57 33.13 -4.40
C ASN A 285 1.20 33.18 -3.68
N ALA A 286 1.23 33.31 -2.36
CA ALA A 286 0.01 33.34 -1.53
C ALA A 286 -0.97 34.46 -1.95
N TYR A 287 -0.47 35.62 -2.37
CA TYR A 287 -1.30 36.73 -2.85
C TYR A 287 -2.02 36.36 -4.15
N GLN A 288 -1.32 35.83 -5.14
CA GLN A 288 -1.90 35.41 -6.42
C GLN A 288 -2.94 34.30 -6.21
N TYR A 289 -2.63 33.31 -5.37
CA TYR A 289 -3.59 32.24 -5.06
C TYR A 289 -4.83 32.78 -4.33
N ARG A 290 -4.65 33.71 -3.38
CA ARG A 290 -5.77 34.41 -2.72
C ARG A 290 -6.68 35.10 -3.74
N GLN A 291 -6.12 35.82 -4.72
CA GLN A 291 -6.93 36.48 -5.75
C GLN A 291 -7.73 35.49 -6.61
N ARG A 292 -7.13 34.35 -6.99
CA ARG A 292 -7.86 33.29 -7.70
C ARG A 292 -9.00 32.75 -6.85
N PHE A 293 -8.75 32.47 -5.57
CA PHE A 293 -9.76 31.91 -4.68
C PHE A 293 -10.91 32.90 -4.39
N LEU A 294 -10.64 34.20 -4.27
CA LEU A 294 -11.70 35.20 -4.12
C LEU A 294 -12.67 35.20 -5.32
N ARG A 295 -12.16 34.98 -6.54
CA ARG A 295 -12.99 34.91 -7.75
C ARG A 295 -13.78 33.61 -7.83
N SER A 296 -13.16 32.48 -7.47
CA SER A 296 -13.79 31.16 -7.54
C SER A 296 -14.68 30.81 -6.34
N TYR A 297 -14.64 31.57 -5.24
CA TYR A 297 -15.42 31.30 -4.04
C TYR A 297 -16.92 31.14 -4.36
N PRO A 298 -17.60 30.10 -3.83
CA PRO A 298 -17.19 29.21 -2.74
C PRO A 298 -16.34 28.01 -3.14
N PHE A 299 -15.90 27.87 -4.39
CA PHE A 299 -15.06 26.77 -4.84
C PHE A 299 -13.58 27.09 -4.63
N GLN A 300 -12.85 26.13 -4.07
CA GLN A 300 -11.39 26.13 -4.12
C GLN A 300 -10.93 26.14 -5.59
N PRO A 301 -9.91 26.91 -5.99
CA PRO A 301 -9.48 27.02 -7.39
C PRO A 301 -9.33 25.68 -8.13
N GLU A 302 -8.78 24.68 -7.45
CA GLU A 302 -8.54 23.34 -8.02
C GLU A 302 -9.83 22.64 -8.49
N VAL A 303 -10.98 22.95 -7.89
CA VAL A 303 -12.28 22.38 -8.31
C VAL A 303 -12.59 22.79 -9.75
N ILE A 304 -12.41 24.07 -10.06
CA ILE A 304 -12.68 24.59 -11.40
C ILE A 304 -11.60 24.10 -12.35
N ASP A 305 -10.33 24.17 -11.96
CA ASP A 305 -9.21 23.77 -12.82
C ASP A 305 -9.33 22.30 -13.24
N VAL A 306 -9.66 21.40 -12.30
CA VAL A 306 -9.82 19.96 -12.61
C VAL A 306 -11.04 19.72 -13.49
N LEU A 307 -12.21 20.30 -13.19
CA LEU A 307 -13.38 20.07 -14.02
C LEU A 307 -13.25 20.69 -15.42
N TYR A 308 -12.64 21.86 -15.52
CA TYR A 308 -12.59 22.62 -16.76
C TYR A 308 -11.43 22.21 -17.69
N HIS A 309 -10.24 21.96 -17.15
CA HIS A 309 -9.09 21.56 -17.99
C HIS A 309 -9.00 20.04 -18.12
N ARG A 310 -9.17 19.32 -17.00
CA ARG A 310 -8.96 17.87 -16.99
C ARG A 310 -10.19 17.13 -17.50
N TRP A 311 -11.34 17.28 -16.85
CA TRP A 311 -12.58 16.67 -17.32
C TRP A 311 -13.07 17.31 -18.62
N GLY A 312 -12.80 18.61 -18.81
CA GLY A 312 -13.03 19.35 -20.06
C GLY A 312 -12.41 18.77 -21.32
N SER A 313 -11.37 17.96 -21.18
CA SER A 313 -10.71 17.30 -22.32
C SER A 313 -11.38 15.97 -22.71
N LEU A 314 -12.33 15.46 -21.93
CA LEU A 314 -13.05 14.22 -22.25
C LEU A 314 -14.06 14.47 -23.39
N PRO A 315 -14.15 13.59 -24.41
CA PRO A 315 -15.02 13.81 -25.57
C PRO A 315 -16.51 13.97 -25.24
N LYS A 316 -17.00 13.26 -24.22
CA LYS A 316 -18.40 13.32 -23.78
C LYS A 316 -18.70 14.51 -22.86
N PHE A 317 -17.69 15.27 -22.44
CA PHE A 317 -17.88 16.33 -21.45
C PHE A 317 -18.10 17.68 -22.11
N GLN A 318 -19.34 18.17 -22.01
CA GLN A 318 -19.70 19.52 -22.47
C GLN A 318 -19.11 20.58 -21.53
N ARG A 319 -17.83 20.94 -21.67
CA ARG A 319 -17.03 21.80 -20.77
C ARG A 319 -17.85 22.71 -19.83
N THR A 320 -18.44 23.80 -20.32
CA THR A 320 -19.15 24.76 -19.47
C THR A 320 -20.47 24.24 -18.90
N ARG A 321 -21.30 23.56 -19.71
CA ARG A 321 -22.61 23.04 -19.28
C ARG A 321 -22.49 21.88 -18.31
N GLY A 322 -21.57 20.96 -18.57
CA GLY A 322 -21.21 19.85 -17.71
C GLY A 322 -20.66 20.31 -16.36
N VAL A 323 -19.77 21.32 -16.35
CA VAL A 323 -19.28 21.93 -15.10
C VAL A 323 -20.42 22.52 -14.28
N LEU A 324 -21.27 23.37 -14.88
CA LEU A 324 -22.40 23.99 -14.17
C LEU A 324 -23.36 22.95 -13.59
N ARG A 325 -23.65 21.89 -14.36
CA ARG A 325 -24.51 20.79 -13.91
C ARG A 325 -23.90 20.02 -12.74
N LEU A 326 -22.65 19.58 -12.85
CA LEU A 326 -21.96 18.85 -11.78
C LEU A 326 -21.89 19.69 -10.51
N LEU A 327 -21.48 20.96 -10.64
CA LEU A 327 -21.39 21.87 -9.50
C LEU A 327 -22.76 22.19 -8.90
N SER A 328 -23.83 22.24 -9.68
CA SER A 328 -25.20 22.39 -9.14
C SER A 328 -25.59 21.21 -8.26
N ILE A 329 -25.29 19.96 -8.70
CA ILE A 329 -25.51 18.75 -7.89
C ILE A 329 -24.70 18.80 -6.60
N VAL A 330 -23.41 19.17 -6.69
CA VAL A 330 -22.52 19.27 -5.52
C VAL A 330 -23.01 20.33 -4.55
N VAL A 331 -23.25 21.56 -5.02
CA VAL A 331 -23.75 22.66 -4.20
C VAL A 331 -25.04 22.25 -3.48
N HIS A 332 -26.01 21.71 -4.20
CA HIS A 332 -27.26 21.22 -3.62
C HIS A 332 -27.02 20.17 -2.53
N SER A 333 -26.17 19.17 -2.78
CA SER A 333 -25.86 18.09 -1.83
C SER A 333 -25.16 18.54 -0.54
N LEU A 334 -24.51 19.71 -0.58
CA LEU A 334 -23.77 20.28 0.54
C LEU A 334 -24.57 21.31 1.34
N ILE A 335 -25.76 21.72 0.88
CA ILE A 335 -26.65 22.60 1.65
C ILE A 335 -26.99 21.94 2.99
N GLY A 336 -26.85 22.70 4.08
CA GLY A 336 -27.07 22.22 5.45
C GLY A 336 -25.88 21.48 6.07
N ARG A 337 -24.79 21.21 5.32
CA ARG A 337 -23.56 20.64 5.87
C ARG A 337 -22.60 21.72 6.37
N ASP A 338 -21.79 21.38 7.37
CA ASP A 338 -20.76 22.27 7.90
C ASP A 338 -19.50 22.30 7.00
N VAL A 339 -19.61 23.01 5.88
CA VAL A 339 -18.57 23.17 4.86
C VAL A 339 -18.43 24.65 4.54
N SER A 340 -17.29 25.27 4.84
CA SER A 340 -17.10 26.73 4.63
C SER A 340 -16.70 27.12 3.20
N PHE A 341 -16.16 26.17 2.45
CA PHE A 341 -15.79 26.29 1.04
C PHE A 341 -15.75 24.87 0.44
N ILE A 342 -15.97 24.77 -0.87
CA ILE A 342 -16.13 23.51 -1.59
C ILE A 342 -14.81 23.10 -2.21
N ARG A 343 -14.38 21.88 -1.93
CA ARG A 343 -13.16 21.26 -2.47
C ARG A 343 -13.53 20.05 -3.32
N LEU A 344 -12.59 19.51 -4.09
CA LEU A 344 -12.79 18.23 -4.78
C LEU A 344 -13.08 17.08 -3.80
N SER A 345 -12.52 17.14 -2.59
CA SER A 345 -12.81 16.17 -1.53
C SER A 345 -14.22 16.25 -0.95
N ASP A 346 -14.99 17.31 -1.26
CA ASP A 346 -16.38 17.45 -0.83
C ASP A 346 -17.38 16.85 -1.86
N PHE A 347 -16.90 16.29 -2.97
CA PHE A 347 -17.73 15.63 -3.99
C PHE A 347 -18.22 14.28 -3.45
N ASP A 348 -19.40 14.27 -2.84
CA ASP A 348 -19.96 13.09 -2.19
C ASP A 348 -20.43 12.03 -3.21
N LEU A 349 -19.54 11.09 -3.54
CA LEU A 349 -19.80 10.00 -4.50
C LEU A 349 -20.91 9.03 -4.04
N SER A 350 -21.41 9.14 -2.82
CA SER A 350 -22.60 8.40 -2.38
C SER A 350 -23.89 8.95 -3.00
N VAL A 351 -23.88 10.23 -3.40
CA VAL A 351 -24.99 10.88 -4.11
C VAL A 351 -25.13 10.25 -5.50
N LYS A 352 -26.21 9.48 -5.68
CA LYS A 352 -26.44 8.71 -6.92
C LYS A 352 -26.41 9.58 -8.17
N THR A 353 -27.06 10.74 -8.16
CA THR A 353 -27.11 11.65 -9.32
C THR A 353 -25.72 12.17 -9.71
N LEU A 354 -24.86 12.50 -8.74
CA LEU A 354 -23.48 12.92 -9.00
C LEU A 354 -22.66 11.75 -9.58
N ARG A 355 -22.74 10.58 -8.94
CA ARG A 355 -22.00 9.39 -9.35
C ARG A 355 -22.37 8.95 -10.75
N ASP A 356 -23.66 8.89 -11.06
CA ASP A 356 -24.16 8.45 -12.37
C ASP A 356 -23.69 9.42 -13.46
N GLU A 357 -23.71 10.73 -13.19
CA GLU A 357 -23.22 11.75 -14.11
C GLU A 357 -21.72 11.59 -14.40
N LEU A 358 -20.90 11.47 -13.35
CA LEU A 358 -19.45 11.29 -13.50
C LEU A 358 -19.12 10.03 -14.31
N ILE A 359 -19.81 8.91 -14.06
CA ILE A 359 -19.59 7.65 -14.78
C ILE A 359 -20.05 7.73 -16.24
N ASP A 360 -21.16 8.40 -16.52
CA ASP A 360 -21.63 8.61 -17.90
C ASP A 360 -20.62 9.43 -18.73
N ILE A 361 -20.06 10.49 -18.12
CA ILE A 361 -19.00 11.30 -18.72
C ILE A 361 -17.75 10.46 -18.99
N ILE A 362 -17.33 9.62 -18.02
CA ILE A 362 -16.21 8.69 -18.21
C ILE A 362 -16.51 7.68 -19.33
N GLY A 363 -17.77 7.29 -19.49
CA GLY A 363 -18.24 6.37 -20.52
C GLY A 363 -17.95 4.90 -20.23
N GLU A 364 -17.68 4.54 -18.98
CA GLU A 364 -17.30 3.17 -18.57
C GLU A 364 -17.98 2.77 -17.26
N SER A 365 -19.00 1.91 -17.36
CA SER A 365 -19.84 1.52 -16.22
C SER A 365 -19.11 0.64 -15.20
N ARG A 366 -18.00 -0.03 -15.55
CA ARG A 366 -17.26 -0.87 -14.58
C ARG A 366 -16.70 -0.08 -13.39
N TYR A 367 -16.59 1.24 -13.50
CA TYR A 367 -16.20 2.09 -12.37
C TYR A 367 -17.22 2.09 -11.21
N TYR A 368 -18.48 1.65 -11.41
CA TYR A 368 -19.38 1.41 -10.28
C TYR A 368 -18.80 0.39 -9.30
N SER A 369 -18.22 -0.70 -9.80
CA SER A 369 -17.61 -1.75 -8.96
C SER A 369 -16.34 -1.26 -8.26
N VAL A 370 -15.57 -0.40 -8.93
CA VAL A 370 -14.38 0.26 -8.33
C VAL A 370 -14.80 1.14 -7.16
N LEU A 371 -15.79 2.02 -7.40
CA LEU A 371 -16.31 2.90 -6.36
C LEU A 371 -16.90 2.12 -5.20
N ASP A 372 -17.64 1.04 -5.45
CA ASP A 372 -18.21 0.21 -4.38
C ASP A 372 -17.13 -0.45 -3.52
N ALA A 373 -16.15 -1.10 -4.15
CA ALA A 373 -15.07 -1.79 -3.45
C ALA A 373 -14.18 -0.85 -2.64
N ASP A 374 -13.78 0.29 -3.22
CA ASP A 374 -12.73 1.13 -2.62
C ASP A 374 -13.24 2.37 -1.91
N ILE A 375 -14.45 2.87 -2.19
CA ILE A 375 -14.95 4.15 -1.64
C ILE A 375 -16.29 3.99 -0.91
N LEU A 376 -17.31 3.39 -1.54
CA LEU A 376 -18.71 3.55 -1.14
C LEU A 376 -19.23 2.50 -0.17
N SER A 377 -18.85 1.22 -0.30
CA SER A 377 -19.39 0.17 0.55
C SER A 377 -19.06 0.42 2.04
N PRO A 378 -19.82 -0.10 3.02
CA PRO A 378 -19.53 0.11 4.44
C PRO A 378 -18.14 -0.38 4.88
N ASN A 379 -17.63 -1.41 4.21
CA ASN A 379 -16.33 -2.03 4.45
C ASN A 379 -15.30 -1.67 3.37
N SER A 380 -15.54 -0.59 2.61
CA SER A 380 -14.66 -0.16 1.53
C SER A 380 -13.24 0.15 2.02
N GLY A 381 -12.27 0.07 1.10
CA GLY A 381 -10.88 0.41 1.39
C GLY A 381 -10.72 1.77 2.06
N ALA A 382 -11.33 2.81 1.51
CA ALA A 382 -11.21 4.18 2.03
C ALA A 382 -11.84 4.37 3.41
N LYS A 383 -12.99 3.72 3.70
CA LYS A 383 -13.60 3.77 5.04
C LYS A 383 -12.81 2.97 6.07
N ARG A 384 -12.12 1.91 5.66
CA ARG A 384 -11.15 1.22 6.52
C ARG A 384 -9.98 2.15 6.85
N VAL A 385 -9.49 2.91 5.87
CA VAL A 385 -8.44 3.91 6.09
C VAL A 385 -8.90 5.03 7.03
N ASP A 386 -10.16 5.49 6.93
CA ASP A 386 -10.70 6.49 7.86
C ASP A 386 -10.53 6.07 9.34
N ARG A 387 -10.69 4.77 9.64
CA ARG A 387 -10.46 4.19 10.97
C ARG A 387 -8.97 4.02 11.32
N MET A 388 -8.11 3.83 10.33
CA MET A 388 -6.66 3.61 10.54
C MET A 388 -5.89 4.90 10.82
N VAL A 389 -6.36 6.04 10.31
CA VAL A 389 -5.71 7.36 10.52
C VAL A 389 -5.80 7.80 12.00
N GLY A 390 -6.77 7.27 12.75
CA GLY A 390 -6.91 7.44 14.20
C GLY A 390 -8.31 7.90 14.62
N GLU A 391 -8.74 7.50 15.81
CA GLU A 391 -10.11 7.76 16.33
C GLU A 391 -10.48 9.25 16.33
N SER A 392 -9.53 10.14 16.64
CA SER A 392 -9.76 11.59 16.66
C SER A 392 -10.01 12.22 15.28
N TYR A 393 -9.74 11.49 14.20
CA TYR A 393 -9.88 11.99 12.82
C TYR A 393 -10.94 11.24 12.01
N GLU A 394 -11.51 10.17 12.55
CA GLU A 394 -12.45 9.30 11.84
C GLU A 394 -13.67 10.08 11.30
N HIS A 395 -14.21 11.03 12.09
CA HIS A 395 -15.37 11.84 11.67
C HIS A 395 -15.08 12.79 10.51
N TYR A 396 -13.81 13.15 10.27
CA TYR A 396 -13.41 13.94 9.11
C TYR A 396 -13.34 13.12 7.82
N ARG A 397 -13.36 11.77 7.91
CA ARG A 397 -13.35 10.85 6.76
C ARG A 397 -12.21 11.12 5.78
N VAL A 398 -11.00 11.32 6.31
CA VAL A 398 -9.83 11.78 5.54
C VAL A 398 -9.45 10.82 4.41
N GLY A 399 -9.51 9.50 4.65
CA GLY A 399 -9.28 8.46 3.65
C GLY A 399 -10.33 8.49 2.53
N THR A 400 -11.62 8.58 2.87
CA THR A 400 -12.71 8.72 1.88
C THR A 400 -12.57 9.99 1.04
N ARG A 401 -12.21 11.11 1.67
CA ARG A 401 -11.97 12.40 1.02
C ARG A 401 -10.78 12.36 0.07
N ALA A 402 -9.65 11.78 0.50
CA ALA A 402 -8.47 11.62 -0.33
C ALA A 402 -8.70 10.66 -1.51
N ALA A 403 -9.40 9.55 -1.29
CA ALA A 403 -9.79 8.63 -2.36
C ALA A 403 -10.72 9.31 -3.39
N THR A 404 -11.67 10.14 -2.94
CA THR A 404 -12.53 10.93 -3.82
C THR A 404 -11.72 11.89 -4.69
N VAL A 405 -10.75 12.60 -4.10
CA VAL A 405 -9.85 13.47 -4.86
C VAL A 405 -9.07 12.66 -5.90
N ILE A 406 -8.43 11.57 -5.50
CA ILE A 406 -7.69 10.73 -6.44
C ILE A 406 -8.59 10.26 -7.60
N PHE A 407 -9.83 9.86 -7.31
CA PHE A 407 -10.81 9.49 -8.33
C PHE A 407 -11.07 10.66 -9.30
N MET A 408 -11.32 11.86 -8.80
CA MET A 408 -11.52 13.06 -9.63
C MET A 408 -10.29 13.39 -10.50
N TYR A 409 -9.07 13.12 -10.03
CA TYR A 409 -7.86 13.29 -10.83
C TYR A 409 -7.55 12.10 -11.76
N SER A 410 -8.24 10.97 -11.66
CA SER A 410 -7.89 9.76 -12.43
C SER A 410 -8.22 9.86 -13.91
N PHE A 411 -9.12 10.78 -14.30
CA PHE A 411 -9.65 10.89 -15.65
C PHE A 411 -9.19 12.18 -16.31
N SER A 412 -8.70 12.08 -17.55
CA SER A 412 -8.37 13.18 -18.44
C SER A 412 -8.40 12.70 -19.89
N GLY A 413 -8.57 13.60 -20.85
CA GLY A 413 -8.44 13.33 -22.29
C GLY A 413 -6.99 13.42 -22.79
N GLY A 414 -6.02 13.71 -21.91
CA GLY A 414 -4.59 13.73 -22.21
C GLY A 414 -3.86 12.53 -21.60
N ASP A 415 -2.53 12.47 -21.79
CA ASP A 415 -1.72 11.31 -21.36
C ASP A 415 -1.51 11.25 -19.84
N VAL A 416 -1.60 12.40 -19.15
CA VAL A 416 -1.36 12.49 -17.70
C VAL A 416 -2.60 12.10 -16.91
N LYS A 417 -2.50 11.00 -16.16
CA LYS A 417 -3.53 10.53 -15.22
C LYS A 417 -3.07 10.67 -13.77
N GLY A 418 -4.03 10.86 -12.87
CA GLY A 418 -3.79 10.84 -11.43
C GLY A 418 -3.29 12.14 -10.82
N ALA A 419 -3.16 12.09 -9.49
CA ALA A 419 -2.77 13.19 -8.62
C ALA A 419 -1.47 12.90 -7.88
N THR A 420 -0.61 13.90 -7.76
CA THR A 420 0.54 13.90 -6.86
C THR A 420 0.09 14.04 -5.40
N THR A 421 0.96 13.66 -4.46
CA THR A 421 0.70 13.85 -3.02
C THR A 421 0.35 15.30 -2.68
N LYS A 422 1.01 16.29 -3.32
CA LYS A 422 0.76 17.71 -3.09
C LYS A 422 -0.63 18.13 -3.60
N GLU A 423 -1.04 17.69 -4.79
CA GLU A 423 -2.39 17.93 -5.34
C GLU A 423 -3.48 17.34 -4.44
N ILE A 424 -3.27 16.12 -3.90
CA ILE A 424 -4.21 15.47 -2.99
C ILE A 424 -4.34 16.25 -1.68
N LYS A 425 -3.21 16.62 -1.07
CA LYS A 425 -3.17 17.42 0.17
C LYS A 425 -3.86 18.77 -0.01
N LEU A 426 -3.58 19.47 -1.11
CA LEU A 426 -4.19 20.75 -1.44
C LEU A 426 -5.72 20.63 -1.61
N SER A 427 -6.19 19.63 -2.35
CA SER A 427 -7.61 19.38 -2.60
C SER A 427 -8.36 18.76 -1.40
N CYS A 428 -7.64 18.33 -0.37
CA CYS A 428 -8.16 17.86 0.92
C CYS A 428 -7.94 18.85 2.06
N ALA A 429 -7.37 20.02 1.78
CA ALA A 429 -6.92 20.97 2.80
C ALA A 429 -8.08 21.41 3.71
N ASP A 430 -7.90 21.26 5.02
CA ASP A 430 -8.88 21.63 6.03
C ASP A 430 -8.17 22.30 7.21
N THR A 431 -8.62 23.49 7.60
CA THR A 431 -7.96 24.27 8.65
C THR A 431 -8.07 23.66 10.06
N ARG A 432 -8.83 22.57 10.21
CA ARG A 432 -9.04 21.87 11.49
C ARG A 432 -7.97 20.85 11.83
N TYR A 433 -7.17 20.39 10.84
CA TYR A 433 -6.10 19.40 11.06
C TYR A 433 -4.90 19.65 10.12
N SER A 434 -3.73 19.10 10.44
CA SER A 434 -2.52 19.26 9.62
C SER A 434 -2.56 18.41 8.35
N SER A 435 -1.90 18.88 7.29
CA SER A 435 -1.81 18.15 6.01
C SER A 435 -1.02 16.83 6.11
N SER A 436 -0.26 16.62 7.18
CA SER A 436 0.41 15.34 7.46
C SER A 436 -0.59 14.19 7.61
N ILE A 437 -1.75 14.44 8.23
CA ILE A 437 -2.83 13.45 8.40
C ILE A 437 -3.35 12.94 7.05
N VAL A 438 -3.43 13.83 6.06
CA VAL A 438 -3.76 13.45 4.68
C VAL A 438 -2.62 12.64 4.06
N GLY A 439 -1.36 12.97 4.37
CA GLY A 439 -0.19 12.19 3.96
C GLY A 439 -0.23 10.75 4.46
N ASP A 440 -0.53 10.55 5.74
CA ASP A 440 -0.68 9.22 6.34
C ASP A 440 -1.84 8.45 5.71
N ALA A 441 -2.97 9.13 5.48
CA ALA A 441 -4.11 8.55 4.78
C ALA A 441 -3.74 8.07 3.36
N ILE A 442 -2.96 8.84 2.59
CA ILE A 442 -2.50 8.44 1.25
C ILE A 442 -1.66 7.16 1.29
N LEU A 443 -0.76 7.03 2.27
CA LEU A 443 0.05 5.82 2.44
C LEU A 443 -0.84 4.60 2.77
N TYR A 444 -1.78 4.76 3.70
CA TYR A 444 -2.74 3.70 4.00
C TYR A 444 -3.65 3.37 2.83
N LEU A 445 -4.04 4.34 2.00
CA LEU A 445 -4.81 4.10 0.78
C LEU A 445 -4.00 3.24 -0.20
N LYS A 446 -2.71 3.56 -0.43
CA LYS A 446 -1.81 2.77 -1.29
C LYS A 446 -1.78 1.30 -0.88
N ASP A 447 -1.80 1.02 0.43
CA ASP A 447 -1.69 -0.34 0.96
C ASP A 447 -3.03 -1.11 1.03
N ASN A 448 -4.18 -0.43 0.93
CA ASN A 448 -5.48 -1.04 1.22
C ASN A 448 -6.50 -1.02 0.08
N LEU A 449 -6.35 -0.14 -0.91
CA LEU A 449 -7.29 -0.06 -2.03
C LEU A 449 -6.94 -1.08 -3.12
N LEU A 450 -7.97 -1.64 -3.76
CA LEU A 450 -7.87 -2.71 -4.74
C LEU A 450 -7.67 -2.17 -6.17
N TYR A 451 -8.14 -0.97 -6.48
CA TYR A 451 -8.09 -0.39 -7.82
C TYR A 451 -7.24 0.89 -7.87
N LEU A 452 -6.57 1.22 -6.78
CA LEU A 452 -5.65 2.34 -6.69
C LEU A 452 -4.26 1.93 -7.21
N HIS A 453 -3.70 2.76 -8.09
CA HIS A 453 -2.37 2.62 -8.65
C HIS A 453 -1.52 3.82 -8.29
N TYR A 454 -0.21 3.58 -8.18
CA TYR A 454 0.81 4.61 -8.03
C TYR A 454 1.85 4.41 -9.12
N ARG A 455 2.08 5.44 -9.94
CA ARG A 455 3.08 5.42 -11.01
C ARG A 455 3.60 6.84 -11.24
N ASP A 456 4.90 7.00 -11.43
CA ASP A 456 5.55 8.27 -11.77
C ASP A 456 5.18 9.41 -10.79
N GLY A 457 5.08 9.09 -9.49
CA GLY A 457 4.72 10.07 -8.45
C GLY A 457 3.23 10.41 -8.35
N ARG A 458 2.36 9.70 -9.08
CA ARG A 458 0.92 9.99 -9.15
C ARG A 458 0.05 8.79 -8.76
N TYR A 459 -1.01 9.09 -8.04
CA TYR A 459 -2.06 8.16 -7.62
C TYR A 459 -3.27 8.26 -8.57
N PHE A 460 -3.79 7.13 -9.04
CA PHE A 460 -4.99 7.08 -9.88
C PHE A 460 -5.75 5.76 -9.76
N PHE A 461 -7.05 5.79 -10.02
CA PHE A 461 -7.89 4.62 -10.16
C PHE A 461 -7.85 4.08 -11.59
N SER A 462 -7.71 2.76 -11.71
CA SER A 462 -7.77 2.05 -12.98
C SER A 462 -8.60 0.78 -12.83
N LEU A 463 -9.16 0.29 -13.95
CA LEU A 463 -9.79 -1.01 -14.02
C LEU A 463 -8.79 -2.16 -14.07
N GLU A 464 -7.53 -1.85 -14.37
CA GLU A 464 -6.44 -2.82 -14.31
C GLU A 464 -6.22 -3.28 -12.87
N PRO A 465 -5.99 -4.60 -12.64
CA PRO A 465 -5.71 -5.10 -11.30
C PRO A 465 -4.47 -4.44 -10.68
N SER A 466 -4.61 -3.80 -9.52
CA SER A 466 -3.46 -3.34 -8.74
C SER A 466 -2.70 -4.52 -8.12
N LEU A 467 -1.47 -4.29 -7.64
CA LEU A 467 -0.74 -5.29 -6.85
C LEU A 467 -1.55 -5.81 -5.66
N ASN A 468 -2.27 -4.93 -4.94
CA ASN A 468 -3.11 -5.34 -3.82
C ASN A 468 -4.25 -6.26 -4.27
N LYS A 469 -4.88 -5.95 -5.41
CA LYS A 469 -5.93 -6.79 -5.96
C LYS A 469 -5.41 -8.16 -6.36
N LEU A 470 -4.24 -8.22 -7.02
CA LEU A 470 -3.56 -9.48 -7.33
C LEU A 470 -3.29 -10.29 -6.06
N VAL A 471 -2.78 -9.66 -5.00
CA VAL A 471 -2.51 -10.34 -3.71
C VAL A 471 -3.80 -10.91 -3.11
N VAL A 472 -4.87 -10.13 -3.06
CA VAL A 472 -6.15 -10.60 -2.50
C VAL A 472 -6.73 -11.75 -3.32
N ASP A 473 -6.63 -11.68 -4.64
CA ASP A 473 -7.09 -12.75 -5.53
C ASP A 473 -6.27 -14.03 -5.35
N GLU A 474 -4.94 -13.92 -5.24
CA GLU A 474 -4.09 -15.07 -4.91
C GLU A 474 -4.36 -15.63 -3.51
N MET A 475 -4.62 -14.78 -2.50
CA MET A 475 -4.95 -15.23 -1.14
C MET A 475 -6.21 -16.11 -1.09
N ASN A 476 -7.20 -15.82 -1.95
CA ASN A 476 -8.42 -16.61 -2.09
C ASN A 476 -8.17 -17.96 -2.77
N ASN A 477 -7.11 -18.09 -3.55
CA ASN A 477 -6.72 -19.33 -4.24
C ASN A 477 -5.83 -20.25 -3.38
N VAL A 478 -5.36 -19.79 -2.21
CA VAL A 478 -4.54 -20.61 -1.31
C VAL A 478 -5.37 -21.71 -0.65
N SER A 479 -4.92 -22.95 -0.78
CA SER A 479 -5.53 -24.12 -0.13
C SER A 479 -5.06 -24.28 1.33
N GLU A 480 -5.84 -24.97 2.16
CA GLU A 480 -5.45 -25.29 3.54
C GLU A 480 -4.22 -26.21 3.61
N GLU A 481 -4.01 -27.06 2.60
CA GLU A 481 -2.82 -27.92 2.49
C GLU A 481 -1.54 -27.07 2.38
N GLN A 482 -1.54 -26.04 1.52
CA GLN A 482 -0.41 -25.13 1.38
C GLN A 482 -0.13 -24.35 2.68
N ILE A 483 -1.16 -24.01 3.46
CA ILE A 483 -0.99 -23.36 4.76
C ILE A 483 -0.28 -24.32 5.73
N ARG A 484 -0.72 -25.59 5.78
CA ARG A 484 -0.09 -26.62 6.61
C ARG A 484 1.36 -26.86 6.20
N ASP A 485 1.69 -26.90 4.91
CA ASP A 485 3.06 -27.07 4.45
C ASP A 485 3.99 -25.94 4.95
N VAL A 486 3.52 -24.69 4.85
CA VAL A 486 4.28 -23.53 5.34
C VAL A 486 4.41 -23.58 6.86
N GLU A 487 3.35 -23.91 7.60
CA GLU A 487 3.39 -24.07 9.05
C GLU A 487 4.42 -25.13 9.47
N HIS A 488 4.41 -26.28 8.81
CA HIS A 488 5.35 -27.38 9.05
C HIS A 488 6.80 -26.97 8.81
N GLU A 489 7.08 -26.29 7.69
CA GLU A 489 8.42 -25.81 7.36
C GLU A 489 8.91 -24.74 8.35
N LEU A 490 8.03 -23.84 8.78
CA LEU A 490 8.36 -22.85 9.81
C LEU A 490 8.70 -23.53 11.15
N LEU A 491 7.94 -24.55 11.56
CA LEU A 491 8.20 -25.31 12.78
C LEU A 491 9.54 -26.05 12.72
N LYS A 492 9.88 -26.71 11.61
CA LYS A 492 11.20 -27.32 11.42
C LYS A 492 12.33 -26.30 11.61
N GLY A 493 12.16 -25.07 11.15
CA GLY A 493 13.13 -24.00 11.34
C GLY A 493 13.29 -23.55 12.81
N GLN A 494 12.23 -23.66 13.61
CA GLN A 494 12.19 -23.28 15.03
C GLN A 494 12.52 -24.42 16.01
N LEU A 495 12.53 -25.67 15.54
CA LEU A 495 12.72 -26.87 16.35
C LEU A 495 13.97 -27.63 15.87
N LYS A 496 15.14 -27.24 16.38
CA LYS A 496 16.45 -27.70 15.89
C LYS A 496 16.93 -29.00 16.55
N GLY A 497 16.25 -29.46 17.61
CA GLY A 497 16.59 -30.68 18.35
C GLY A 497 17.86 -30.53 19.20
N ARG A 498 18.13 -29.32 19.70
CA ARG A 498 19.29 -29.03 20.55
C ARG A 498 19.09 -29.46 22.00
N TYR A 499 17.86 -29.37 22.50
CA TYR A 499 17.51 -29.62 23.90
C TYR A 499 16.62 -30.86 24.08
N PHE A 500 15.79 -31.14 23.08
CA PHE A 500 14.81 -32.23 23.12
C PHE A 500 14.91 -33.09 21.87
N LYS A 501 14.49 -34.35 21.97
CA LYS A 501 14.14 -35.12 20.77
C LYS A 501 12.78 -34.66 20.27
N VAL A 502 12.76 -33.99 19.13
CA VAL A 502 11.55 -33.37 18.57
C VAL A 502 10.79 -34.39 17.73
N TYR A 503 9.49 -34.52 18.01
CA TYR A 503 8.54 -35.29 17.22
C TYR A 503 7.48 -34.33 16.70
N LEU A 504 7.64 -33.91 15.45
CA LEU A 504 6.75 -32.97 14.79
C LEU A 504 5.56 -33.71 14.16
N TRP A 505 4.36 -33.36 14.60
CA TRP A 505 3.08 -33.86 14.10
C TRP A 505 2.97 -35.39 14.01
N PRO A 506 3.23 -36.13 15.12
CA PRO A 506 3.01 -37.57 15.12
C PRO A 506 1.55 -37.90 14.78
N SER A 507 1.37 -38.93 13.96
CA SER A 507 0.06 -39.40 13.53
C SER A 507 -0.51 -40.39 14.54
N LYS A 508 0.35 -41.21 15.15
CA LYS A 508 -0.03 -42.29 16.08
C LYS A 508 0.86 -42.29 17.32
N PRO A 509 0.39 -42.85 18.46
CA PRO A 509 1.21 -42.96 19.68
C PRO A 509 2.54 -43.70 19.51
N VAL A 510 2.62 -44.64 18.55
CA VAL A 510 3.84 -45.40 18.24
C VAL A 510 4.94 -44.55 17.59
N ASP A 511 4.57 -43.41 16.97
CA ASP A 511 5.53 -42.50 16.31
C ASP A 511 6.44 -41.79 17.33
N VAL A 512 6.08 -41.84 18.62
CA VAL A 512 6.87 -41.33 19.74
C VAL A 512 7.41 -42.54 20.53
N PRO A 513 8.68 -42.95 20.33
CA PRO A 513 9.28 -44.09 21.00
C PRO A 513 9.17 -44.02 22.52
N ASP A 514 8.92 -45.15 23.17
CA ASP A 514 8.92 -45.23 24.63
C ASP A 514 10.22 -45.80 25.21
N SER A 515 11.05 -46.48 24.43
CA SER A 515 12.29 -47.10 24.93
C SER A 515 13.41 -46.12 25.29
N ASP A 516 13.34 -44.89 24.77
CA ASP A 516 14.38 -43.87 24.92
C ASP A 516 14.12 -43.00 26.17
N PRO A 517 15.05 -42.89 27.12
CA PRO A 517 14.86 -42.10 28.34
C PRO A 517 15.07 -40.58 28.14
N SER A 518 15.43 -40.12 26.94
CA SER A 518 15.59 -38.68 26.65
C SER A 518 14.26 -37.93 26.65
N LEU A 519 14.33 -36.63 26.97
CA LEU A 519 13.19 -35.73 26.92
C LEU A 519 12.71 -35.53 25.48
N LYS A 520 11.41 -35.71 25.27
CA LYS A 520 10.76 -35.68 23.95
C LYS A 520 9.83 -34.49 23.88
N LEU A 521 10.06 -33.63 22.90
CA LEU A 521 9.17 -32.51 22.59
C LEU A 521 8.22 -32.95 21.46
N VAL A 522 6.98 -33.24 21.83
CA VAL A 522 5.91 -33.66 20.93
C VAL A 522 5.12 -32.44 20.49
N VAL A 523 5.22 -32.07 19.22
CA VAL A 523 4.54 -30.88 18.68
C VAL A 523 3.32 -31.33 17.89
N LEU A 524 2.13 -30.84 18.24
CA LEU A 524 0.87 -31.21 17.57
C LEU A 524 0.32 -30.06 16.75
N PRO A 525 -0.30 -30.31 15.57
CA PRO A 525 -0.78 -29.26 14.69
C PRO A 525 -1.99 -28.50 15.23
N GLU A 526 -2.68 -29.06 16.22
CA GLU A 526 -3.91 -28.54 16.83
C GLU A 526 -3.97 -28.99 18.30
N TYR A 527 -4.71 -28.26 19.13
CA TYR A 527 -4.93 -28.70 20.50
C TYR A 527 -6.07 -29.73 20.57
N ASP A 528 -5.70 -31.01 20.56
CA ASP A 528 -6.61 -32.14 20.75
C ASP A 528 -6.26 -32.88 22.07
N LYS A 529 -7.14 -32.73 23.06
CA LYS A 529 -7.01 -33.36 24.37
C LYS A 529 -7.00 -34.89 24.30
N GLU A 530 -7.80 -35.50 23.43
CA GLU A 530 -7.86 -36.95 23.30
C GLU A 530 -6.55 -37.49 22.73
N LYS A 531 -6.03 -36.84 21.68
CA LYS A 531 -4.75 -37.22 21.08
C LYS A 531 -3.57 -37.05 22.03
N VAL A 532 -3.54 -35.96 22.82
CA VAL A 532 -2.53 -35.77 23.88
C VAL A 532 -2.58 -36.92 24.89
N LEU A 533 -3.79 -37.26 25.39
CA LEU A 533 -3.96 -38.34 26.35
C LEU A 533 -3.61 -39.71 25.76
N GLN A 534 -3.96 -39.99 24.50
CA GLN A 534 -3.60 -41.23 23.82
C GLN A 534 -2.08 -41.40 23.70
N ILE A 535 -1.35 -40.35 23.28
CA ILE A 535 0.12 -40.38 23.20
C ILE A 535 0.72 -40.53 24.60
N LEU A 536 0.15 -39.86 25.60
CA LEU A 536 0.62 -39.91 26.99
C LEU A 536 0.43 -41.29 27.64
N GLN A 537 -0.68 -41.97 27.34
CA GLN A 537 -1.08 -43.21 28.03
C GLN A 537 -0.66 -44.47 27.29
N SER A 538 -0.47 -44.43 25.96
CA SER A 538 -0.25 -45.63 25.14
C SER A 538 1.00 -45.57 24.26
N TYR A 539 1.55 -46.75 23.97
CA TYR A 539 2.61 -46.97 23.00
C TYR A 539 2.40 -48.34 22.32
N GLY A 540 2.13 -48.37 21.02
CA GLY A 540 2.08 -49.63 20.25
C GLY A 540 1.10 -50.70 20.76
N GLY A 541 0.03 -50.31 21.47
CA GLY A 541 -0.95 -51.22 22.08
C GLY A 541 -0.72 -51.57 23.56
N SER A 542 0.42 -51.18 24.13
CA SER A 542 0.72 -51.30 25.56
C SER A 542 0.58 -49.96 26.29
N GLU A 543 0.52 -49.98 27.62
CA GLU A 543 0.59 -48.76 28.43
C GLU A 543 1.99 -48.13 28.29
N ARG A 544 2.04 -46.81 28.13
CA ARG A 544 3.29 -46.06 28.07
C ARG A 544 3.97 -46.05 29.44
N VAL A 545 5.25 -46.38 29.48
CA VAL A 545 6.04 -46.48 30.71
C VAL A 545 6.72 -45.15 31.04
N HIS A 546 7.43 -44.53 30.10
CA HIS A 546 8.23 -43.31 30.35
C HIS A 546 7.41 -42.02 30.17
N LYS A 547 6.27 -41.95 30.88
CA LYS A 547 5.31 -40.83 30.77
C LYS A 547 5.94 -39.48 31.11
N ASN A 548 6.85 -39.43 32.09
CA ASN A 548 7.53 -38.21 32.54
C ASN A 548 8.76 -37.83 31.68
N THR A 549 8.78 -38.27 30.42
CA THR A 549 9.74 -37.81 29.40
C THR A 549 9.08 -37.00 28.30
N LEU A 550 7.74 -36.92 28.29
CA LEU A 550 6.97 -36.24 27.26
C LEU A 550 6.72 -34.78 27.65
N ILE A 551 6.96 -33.88 26.70
CA ILE A 551 6.62 -32.46 26.75
C ILE A 551 5.81 -32.20 25.50
N PHE A 552 4.57 -31.73 25.63
CA PHE A 552 3.76 -31.40 24.45
C PHE A 552 3.82 -29.90 24.18
N LEU A 553 3.88 -29.52 22.91
CA LEU A 553 3.73 -28.15 22.45
C LEU A 553 2.54 -28.09 21.50
N VAL A 554 1.53 -27.33 21.86
CA VAL A 554 0.28 -27.20 21.10
C VAL A 554 0.01 -25.72 20.75
N PRO A 555 -0.72 -25.47 19.65
CA PRO A 555 -1.08 -24.13 19.26
C PRO A 555 -2.19 -23.55 20.13
N ARG A 556 -2.23 -22.22 20.23
CA ARG A 556 -3.33 -21.47 20.81
C ARG A 556 -4.36 -21.17 19.72
N GLU A 557 -5.52 -21.81 19.77
CA GLU A 557 -6.51 -21.73 18.69
C GLU A 557 -7.04 -20.32 18.40
N THR A 558 -7.00 -19.41 19.39
CA THR A 558 -7.37 -17.99 19.18
C THR A 558 -6.44 -17.27 18.19
N GLU A 559 -5.21 -17.74 18.00
CA GLU A 559 -4.24 -17.15 17.07
C GLU A 559 -4.28 -17.78 15.67
N ARG A 560 -5.04 -18.87 15.47
CA ARG A 560 -5.06 -19.63 14.21
C ARG A 560 -5.51 -18.78 13.03
N ALA A 561 -6.65 -18.08 13.16
CA ALA A 561 -7.22 -17.31 12.07
C ALA A 561 -6.28 -16.17 11.60
N SER A 562 -5.60 -15.52 12.56
CA SER A 562 -4.65 -14.46 12.25
C SER A 562 -3.37 -14.99 11.61
N PHE A 563 -2.86 -16.14 12.06
CA PHE A 563 -1.74 -16.85 11.43
C PHE A 563 -2.08 -17.29 9.99
N ASN A 564 -3.20 -17.97 9.79
CA ASN A 564 -3.63 -18.43 8.46
C ASN A 564 -3.75 -17.26 7.47
N ARG A 565 -4.26 -16.11 7.90
CA ARG A 565 -4.33 -14.90 7.06
C ARG A 565 -2.94 -14.41 6.64
N LEU A 566 -1.95 -14.40 7.54
CA LEU A 566 -0.58 -14.00 7.23
C LEU A 566 0.10 -15.00 6.29
N VAL A 567 -0.11 -16.30 6.49
CA VAL A 567 0.41 -17.35 5.60
C VAL A 567 -0.18 -17.24 4.20
N ARG A 568 -1.50 -17.03 4.08
CA ARG A 568 -2.15 -16.76 2.78
C ARG A 568 -1.52 -15.57 2.07
N ARG A 569 -1.28 -14.47 2.79
CA ARG A 569 -0.64 -13.28 2.24
C ARG A 569 0.80 -13.54 1.81
N TYR A 570 1.57 -14.29 2.59
CA TYR A 570 2.93 -14.70 2.23
C TYR A 570 2.95 -15.57 0.96
N ILE A 571 2.07 -16.57 0.87
CA ILE A 571 1.96 -17.43 -0.31
C ILE A 571 1.56 -16.58 -1.53
N ALA A 572 0.60 -15.68 -1.40
CA ALA A 572 0.18 -14.78 -2.47
C ALA A 572 1.35 -13.95 -3.02
N TRP A 573 2.14 -13.30 -2.14
CA TRP A 573 3.33 -12.56 -2.57
C TRP A 573 4.37 -13.45 -3.23
N LYS A 574 4.59 -14.65 -2.70
CA LYS A 574 5.53 -15.63 -3.28
C LYS A 574 5.09 -16.04 -4.68
N THR A 575 3.79 -16.32 -4.87
CA THR A 575 3.21 -16.68 -6.17
C THR A 575 3.34 -15.54 -7.17
N ILE A 576 3.09 -14.30 -6.77
CA ILE A 576 3.26 -13.11 -7.63
C ILE A 576 4.72 -12.93 -8.05
N ASP A 577 5.67 -13.03 -7.12
CA ASP A 577 7.11 -12.95 -7.39
C ASP A 577 7.56 -14.06 -8.37
N GLU A 578 7.08 -15.30 -8.18
CA GLU A 578 7.36 -16.42 -9.08
C GLU A 578 6.77 -16.22 -10.48
N LYS A 579 5.52 -15.75 -10.60
CA LYS A 579 4.88 -15.43 -11.88
C LYS A 579 5.65 -14.33 -12.62
N ALA A 580 6.07 -13.29 -11.89
CA ALA A 580 6.85 -12.19 -12.46
C ALA A 580 8.23 -12.66 -12.97
N LYS A 581 8.92 -13.52 -12.22
CA LYS A 581 10.22 -14.10 -12.63
C LYS A 581 10.11 -15.03 -13.84
N LYS A 582 8.99 -15.75 -13.98
CA LYS A 582 8.70 -16.63 -15.12
C LYS A 582 8.19 -15.89 -16.36
N GLY A 583 7.93 -14.59 -16.27
CA GLY A 583 7.39 -13.78 -17.36
C GLY A 583 5.90 -13.98 -17.63
N SER A 584 5.17 -14.69 -16.75
CA SER A 584 3.71 -14.87 -16.89
C SER A 584 2.90 -13.72 -16.29
N LEU A 585 3.54 -12.81 -15.58
CA LEU A 585 2.97 -11.57 -15.06
C LEU A 585 3.95 -10.42 -15.32
N GLU A 586 3.53 -9.43 -16.12
CA GLU A 586 4.32 -8.23 -16.35
C GLU A 586 4.13 -7.24 -15.19
N LEU A 587 5.23 -6.83 -14.58
CA LEU A 587 5.26 -5.84 -13.49
C LEU A 587 6.28 -4.76 -13.83
N THR A 588 6.01 -3.52 -13.42
CA THR A 588 6.97 -2.41 -13.51
C THR A 588 8.17 -2.64 -12.58
N SER A 589 9.27 -1.90 -12.75
CA SER A 589 10.43 -1.96 -11.85
C SER A 589 10.03 -1.65 -10.40
N GLU A 590 9.26 -0.58 -10.20
CA GLU A 590 8.74 -0.18 -8.89
C GLU A 590 7.86 -1.27 -8.26
N GLN A 591 6.95 -1.87 -9.04
CA GLN A 591 6.11 -2.96 -8.57
C GLN A 591 6.91 -4.21 -8.19
N LYS A 592 8.00 -4.52 -8.92
CA LYS A 592 8.88 -5.65 -8.58
C LYS A 592 9.61 -5.42 -7.25
N ASP A 593 9.99 -4.18 -6.95
CA ASP A 593 10.64 -3.86 -5.69
C ASP A 593 9.65 -3.85 -4.53
N ASP A 594 8.43 -3.31 -4.73
CA ASP A 594 7.32 -3.41 -3.77
C ASP A 594 7.00 -4.89 -3.45
N VAL A 595 6.95 -5.78 -4.46
CA VAL A 595 6.73 -7.22 -4.26
C VAL A 595 7.84 -7.84 -3.41
N LYS A 596 9.11 -7.55 -3.69
CA LYS A 596 10.25 -8.11 -2.91
C LYS A 596 10.22 -7.66 -1.46
N GLU A 597 9.98 -6.38 -1.22
CA GLU A 597 9.93 -5.81 0.14
C GLU A 597 8.76 -6.41 0.92
N ASN A 598 7.56 -6.45 0.33
CA ASN A 598 6.39 -7.03 0.96
C ASN A 598 6.51 -8.54 1.17
N LEU A 599 7.14 -9.29 0.27
CA LEU A 599 7.42 -10.72 0.45
C LEU A 599 8.37 -10.96 1.63
N LYS A 600 9.42 -10.14 1.76
CA LYS A 600 10.36 -10.22 2.88
C LYS A 600 9.63 -9.93 4.21
N ARG A 601 8.85 -8.85 4.26
CA ARG A 601 8.07 -8.48 5.45
C ARG A 601 7.05 -9.55 5.82
N ALA A 602 6.30 -10.07 4.86
CA ALA A 602 5.33 -11.15 5.09
C ALA A 602 6.00 -12.42 5.65
N ARG A 603 7.24 -12.73 5.22
CA ARG A 603 8.03 -13.83 5.77
C ARG A 603 8.44 -13.58 7.22
N GLU A 604 8.87 -12.38 7.55
CA GLU A 604 9.23 -12.00 8.93
C GLU A 604 8.01 -12.07 9.85
N ASP A 605 6.86 -11.56 9.38
CA ASP A 605 5.59 -11.60 10.11
C ASP A 605 5.14 -13.02 10.46
N ILE A 606 5.18 -13.97 9.50
CA ILE A 606 4.78 -15.37 9.77
C ILE A 606 5.76 -16.08 10.72
N VAL A 607 7.06 -15.76 10.66
CA VAL A 607 8.08 -16.33 11.57
C VAL A 607 7.90 -15.84 13.00
N GLN A 608 7.51 -14.58 13.17
CA GLN A 608 7.15 -14.07 14.49
C GLN A 608 5.83 -14.70 14.97
N LYS A 609 4.83 -14.75 14.08
CA LYS A 609 3.48 -15.23 14.44
C LYS A 609 3.45 -16.70 14.80
N ILE A 610 4.30 -17.55 14.21
CA ILE A 610 4.30 -18.98 14.56
C ILE A 610 4.71 -19.25 16.01
N ALA A 611 5.57 -18.42 16.59
CA ALA A 611 5.93 -18.51 18.01
C ALA A 611 4.78 -18.04 18.93
N GLU A 612 3.91 -17.14 18.46
CA GLU A 612 2.69 -16.76 19.17
C GLU A 612 1.59 -17.82 19.05
N LEU A 613 1.55 -18.53 17.93
CA LEU A 613 0.65 -19.65 17.72
C LEU A 613 1.05 -20.84 18.62
N TYR A 614 2.29 -21.33 18.52
CA TYR A 614 2.79 -22.46 19.30
C TYR A 614 3.41 -22.02 20.63
N ARG A 615 2.55 -21.81 21.63
CA ARG A 615 2.95 -21.26 22.93
C ARG A 615 2.46 -22.02 24.16
N LEU A 616 1.62 -23.04 23.99
CA LEU A 616 1.09 -23.81 25.11
C LEU A 616 1.90 -25.09 25.28
N VAL A 617 2.55 -25.23 26.44
CA VAL A 617 3.33 -26.39 26.81
C VAL A 617 2.51 -27.24 27.78
N LEU A 618 2.30 -28.52 27.47
CA LEU A 618 1.59 -29.45 28.35
C LEU A 618 2.58 -30.44 28.97
N LEU A 619 2.57 -30.53 30.29
CA LEU A 619 3.45 -31.42 31.06
C LEU A 619 2.63 -32.50 31.77
N PRO A 620 3.03 -33.78 31.70
CA PRO A 620 2.38 -34.89 32.40
C PRO A 620 2.26 -34.66 33.91
N THR A 621 1.08 -34.91 34.47
CA THR A 621 0.82 -34.92 35.93
C THR A 621 -0.02 -36.15 36.31
N ARG A 622 -0.17 -36.43 37.62
CA ARG A 622 -0.91 -37.61 38.11
C ARG A 622 -2.37 -37.68 37.62
N GLY A 623 -2.99 -36.55 37.28
CA GLY A 623 -4.38 -36.44 36.82
C GLY A 623 -4.54 -36.14 35.33
N GLY A 624 -3.47 -36.20 34.53
CA GLY A 624 -3.47 -35.81 33.12
C GLY A 624 -2.23 -34.99 32.78
N TYR A 625 -2.41 -33.69 32.57
CA TYR A 625 -1.31 -32.76 32.32
C TYR A 625 -1.62 -31.38 32.92
N GLU A 626 -0.58 -30.63 33.24
CA GLU A 626 -0.67 -29.19 33.52
C GLU A 626 -0.32 -28.39 32.27
N GLU A 627 -0.87 -27.18 32.15
CA GLU A 627 -0.62 -26.27 31.04
C GLU A 627 0.28 -25.13 31.50
N LEU A 628 1.32 -24.84 30.71
CA LEU A 628 2.23 -23.72 30.89
C LEU A 628 2.20 -22.86 29.63
N ASP A 629 1.90 -21.58 29.79
CA ASP A 629 1.97 -20.61 28.70
C ASP A 629 3.38 -20.01 28.64
N LEU A 630 4.04 -20.13 27.48
CA LEU A 630 5.36 -19.52 27.23
C LEU A 630 5.35 -17.99 27.33
N GLY A 631 4.17 -17.36 27.27
CA GLY A 631 4.03 -15.91 27.27
C GLY A 631 4.28 -15.30 25.89
N MET A 632 4.30 -13.97 25.83
CA MET A 632 4.68 -13.27 24.60
C MET A 632 6.20 -13.24 24.48
N LYS A 633 6.70 -13.59 23.30
CA LYS A 633 8.12 -13.48 22.98
C LYS A 633 8.54 -11.99 22.99
N PRO A 634 9.54 -11.59 23.78
CA PRO A 634 9.98 -10.20 23.79
C PRO A 634 10.54 -9.78 22.41
N VAL A 635 10.21 -8.56 21.99
CA VAL A 635 10.60 -8.01 20.69
C VAL A 635 12.13 -7.94 20.59
N GLY A 636 12.68 -8.38 19.46
CA GLY A 636 14.12 -8.34 19.18
C GLY A 636 14.93 -9.57 19.64
N ILE A 637 14.34 -10.49 20.41
CA ILE A 637 15.02 -11.71 20.86
C ILE A 637 14.97 -12.80 19.76
N LYS A 638 16.12 -13.25 19.28
CA LYS A 638 16.25 -14.28 18.23
C LYS A 638 16.21 -15.74 18.76
N LYS A 639 15.50 -15.99 19.86
CA LYS A 639 15.36 -17.35 20.40
C LYS A 639 14.42 -18.19 19.55
N THR A 640 14.70 -19.48 19.41
CA THR A 640 13.77 -20.42 18.76
C THR A 640 12.64 -20.84 19.71
N ILE A 641 11.56 -21.43 19.18
CA ILE A 641 10.48 -21.97 20.03
C ILE A 641 11.02 -23.04 20.99
N GLU A 642 11.91 -23.91 20.50
CA GLU A 642 12.56 -24.93 21.34
C GLU A 642 13.34 -24.32 22.52
N GLU A 643 14.09 -23.24 22.28
CA GLU A 643 14.83 -22.51 23.32
C GLU A 643 13.88 -21.89 24.34
N LEU A 644 12.74 -21.33 23.89
CA LEU A 644 11.72 -20.76 24.79
C LEU A 644 11.08 -21.83 25.68
N VAL A 645 10.78 -23.01 25.14
CA VAL A 645 10.27 -24.14 25.93
C VAL A 645 11.30 -24.55 26.98
N TYR A 646 12.56 -24.71 26.58
CA TYR A 646 13.63 -25.10 27.49
C TYR A 646 13.81 -24.11 28.66
N GLU A 647 13.88 -22.82 28.35
CA GLU A 647 14.04 -21.78 29.36
C GLU A 647 12.84 -21.69 30.29
N LYS A 648 11.61 -21.75 29.76
CA LYS A 648 10.40 -21.72 30.57
C LYS A 648 10.34 -22.89 31.54
N LEU A 649 10.68 -24.10 31.09
CA LEU A 649 10.72 -25.27 31.96
C LEU A 649 11.79 -25.15 33.06
N ARG A 650 12.94 -24.54 32.75
CA ARG A 650 14.00 -24.29 33.73
C ARG A 650 13.58 -23.23 34.75
N GLU A 651 13.01 -22.12 34.31
CA GLU A 651 12.57 -21.01 35.16
C GLU A 651 11.46 -21.41 36.13
N GLU A 652 10.49 -22.22 35.67
CA GLU A 652 9.42 -22.79 36.49
C GLU A 652 9.88 -23.96 37.39
N GLY A 653 11.18 -24.29 37.39
CA GLY A 653 11.75 -25.39 38.16
C GLY A 653 11.27 -26.79 37.76
N LYS A 654 10.64 -26.91 36.58
CA LYS A 654 10.16 -28.18 36.02
C LYS A 654 11.31 -29.00 35.43
N LEU A 655 12.30 -28.34 34.83
CA LEU A 655 13.52 -28.95 34.29
C LEU A 655 14.70 -28.71 35.24
N VAL A 656 15.41 -29.79 35.58
CA VAL A 656 16.55 -29.76 36.49
C VAL A 656 17.84 -30.05 35.72
N GLU A 657 18.73 -29.06 35.66
CA GLU A 657 20.07 -29.18 35.06
C GLU A 657 21.13 -29.67 36.07
N LYS A 658 20.91 -29.42 37.36
CA LYS A 658 21.77 -29.87 38.46
C LYS A 658 20.92 -30.16 39.69
N MET A 659 21.15 -31.30 40.32
CA MET A 659 20.45 -31.69 41.54
C MET A 659 21.41 -31.61 42.72
N ALA A 660 20.98 -30.94 43.80
CA ALA A 660 21.76 -30.90 45.03
C ALA A 660 21.61 -32.22 45.80
N PRO A 661 22.69 -32.79 46.36
CA PRO A 661 22.61 -34.05 47.10
C PRO A 661 21.61 -34.06 48.25
N VAL A 662 21.45 -32.91 48.92
CA VAL A 662 20.47 -32.73 50.01
C VAL A 662 19.03 -33.02 49.57
N VAL A 663 18.70 -32.84 48.29
CA VAL A 663 17.36 -33.16 47.76
C VAL A 663 17.15 -34.68 47.78
N ILE A 664 18.19 -35.46 47.49
CA ILE A 664 18.12 -36.93 47.52
C ILE A 664 17.95 -37.42 48.95
N GLU A 665 18.77 -36.89 49.85
CA GLU A 665 18.74 -37.16 51.28
C GLU A 665 17.35 -36.87 51.87
N MET A 666 16.85 -35.64 51.71
CA MET A 666 15.63 -35.20 52.39
C MET A 666 14.33 -35.67 51.72
N LYS A 667 14.29 -35.85 50.38
CA LYS A 667 13.04 -36.18 49.68
C LYS A 667 12.88 -37.66 49.33
N TYR A 668 13.98 -38.39 49.12
CA TYR A 668 13.91 -39.76 48.60
C TYR A 668 14.43 -40.81 49.58
N LEU A 669 15.44 -40.46 50.38
CA LEU A 669 16.07 -41.34 51.37
C LEU A 669 15.53 -41.17 52.79
N ASP A 670 14.85 -40.05 53.09
CA ASP A 670 14.30 -39.78 54.42
C ASP A 670 13.34 -40.90 54.90
N GLY A 671 13.53 -41.33 56.15
CA GLY A 671 12.80 -42.44 56.76
C GLY A 671 13.10 -43.84 56.18
N LYS A 672 14.01 -43.98 55.20
CA LYS A 672 14.39 -45.27 54.59
C LYS A 672 15.84 -45.63 54.92
N GLY A 673 16.10 -46.93 55.08
CA GLY A 673 17.46 -47.44 55.24
C GLY A 673 18.29 -47.29 53.95
N TYR A 674 17.70 -47.58 52.79
CA TYR A 674 18.34 -47.43 51.49
C TYR A 674 17.31 -47.22 50.37
N ILE A 675 17.77 -46.78 49.19
CA ILE A 675 16.98 -46.71 47.96
C ILE A 675 17.80 -47.21 46.76
N PRO A 676 17.27 -48.10 45.89
CA PRO A 676 17.95 -48.50 44.66
C PRO A 676 18.11 -47.34 43.68
N THR A 677 19.32 -47.15 43.15
CA THR A 677 19.66 -46.02 42.27
C THR A 677 18.96 -46.11 40.93
N LYS A 678 18.86 -47.31 40.34
CA LYS A 678 18.08 -47.55 39.12
C LYS A 678 16.60 -47.26 39.31
N ALA A 679 16.00 -47.74 40.40
CA ALA A 679 14.59 -47.49 40.69
C ALA A 679 14.30 -46.00 40.91
N LEU A 680 15.22 -45.29 41.58
CA LEU A 680 15.15 -43.84 41.73
C LEU A 680 15.20 -43.13 40.37
N TYR A 681 16.16 -43.49 39.50
CA TYR A 681 16.24 -42.92 38.15
C TYR A 681 14.98 -43.19 37.33
N GLU A 682 14.49 -44.43 37.33
CA GLU A 682 13.27 -44.81 36.64
C GLU A 682 12.04 -44.07 37.16
N SER A 683 11.98 -43.75 38.46
CA SER A 683 10.87 -42.97 39.02
C SER A 683 10.75 -41.59 38.36
N PHE A 684 11.89 -40.91 38.08
CA PHE A 684 11.93 -39.62 37.37
C PHE A 684 11.47 -39.72 35.91
N LEU A 685 11.60 -40.88 35.28
CA LEU A 685 11.17 -41.09 33.91
C LEU A 685 9.70 -41.55 33.82
N LYS A 686 9.23 -42.32 34.81
CA LYS A 686 7.94 -43.00 34.79
C LYS A 686 6.83 -42.18 35.45
N THR A 687 7.14 -41.40 36.48
CA THR A 687 6.13 -40.79 37.36
C THR A 687 5.76 -39.37 36.92
N PRO A 688 4.56 -39.12 36.38
CA PRO A 688 4.14 -37.78 35.99
C PRO A 688 4.17 -36.80 37.17
N GLY A 689 4.65 -35.58 36.92
CA GLY A 689 4.79 -34.52 37.93
C GLY A 689 6.11 -34.54 38.71
N MET A 690 7.00 -35.51 38.46
CA MET A 690 8.38 -35.40 38.93
C MET A 690 9.18 -34.41 38.07
N PRO A 691 10.23 -33.77 38.62
CA PRO A 691 11.08 -32.88 37.84
C PRO A 691 11.73 -33.61 36.65
N LEU A 692 11.74 -32.96 35.49
CA LEU A 692 12.37 -33.45 34.27
C LEU A 692 13.89 -33.32 34.41
N LEU A 693 14.62 -34.43 34.35
CA LEU A 693 16.08 -34.41 34.38
C LEU A 693 16.61 -34.09 32.97
N LYS A 694 17.50 -33.10 32.85
CA LYS A 694 18.16 -32.79 31.57
C LYS A 694 18.85 -34.01 30.94
N SER A 695 19.46 -34.85 31.77
CA SER A 695 20.17 -36.06 31.37
C SER A 695 20.35 -37.00 32.56
N LYS A 696 20.69 -38.28 32.29
CA LYS A 696 21.06 -39.27 33.33
C LYS A 696 22.18 -38.76 34.24
N SER A 697 23.11 -37.97 33.71
CA SER A 697 24.25 -37.43 34.48
C SER A 697 23.82 -36.54 35.65
N VAL A 698 22.67 -35.85 35.56
CA VAL A 698 22.18 -34.98 36.64
C VAL A 698 22.03 -35.74 37.96
N LEU A 699 21.49 -36.97 37.90
CA LEU A 699 21.31 -37.82 39.08
C LEU A 699 22.62 -38.49 39.49
N ILE A 700 23.41 -38.98 38.52
CA ILE A 700 24.73 -39.60 38.77
C ILE A 700 25.65 -38.63 39.52
N ASP A 701 25.73 -37.39 39.05
CA ASP A 701 26.60 -36.37 39.64
C ASP A 701 26.13 -35.97 41.03
N ALA A 702 24.81 -35.90 41.26
CA ALA A 702 24.22 -35.63 42.57
C ALA A 702 24.48 -36.76 43.58
N ILE A 703 24.38 -38.02 43.16
CA ILE A 703 24.72 -39.19 44.00
C ILE A 703 26.20 -39.17 44.32
N ARG A 704 27.05 -39.03 43.29
CA ARG A 704 28.51 -38.99 43.44
C ARG A 704 28.94 -37.89 44.42
N GLN A 705 28.38 -36.69 44.27
CA GLN A 705 28.66 -35.57 45.16
C GLN A 705 28.17 -35.85 46.59
N GLY A 706 26.97 -36.39 46.78
CA GLY A 706 26.43 -36.71 48.12
C GLY A 706 27.24 -37.75 48.88
N VAL A 707 27.75 -38.76 48.18
CA VAL A 707 28.61 -39.81 48.77
C VAL A 707 29.97 -39.23 49.17
N SER A 708 30.57 -38.41 48.31
CA SER A 708 31.84 -37.73 48.62
C SER A 708 31.73 -36.72 49.76
N GLU A 709 30.59 -36.04 49.89
CA GLU A 709 30.29 -35.16 51.02
C GLU A 709 29.93 -35.93 52.31
N GLY A 710 29.79 -37.26 52.25
CA GLY A 710 29.39 -38.09 53.39
C GLY A 710 27.96 -37.86 53.87
N ARG A 711 27.05 -37.38 53.00
CA ARG A 711 25.62 -37.20 53.33
C ARG A 711 24.85 -38.51 53.36
N PHE A 712 25.24 -39.44 52.50
CA PHE A 712 24.73 -40.80 52.41
C PHE A 712 25.82 -41.69 51.79
N GLY A 713 25.69 -43.01 51.94
CA GLY A 713 26.62 -43.97 51.35
C GLY A 713 26.15 -44.52 50.00
N LEU A 714 27.05 -45.19 49.28
CA LEU A 714 26.72 -46.03 48.12
C LEU A 714 27.14 -47.47 48.43
N GLY A 715 26.28 -48.43 48.09
CA GLY A 715 26.60 -49.84 48.21
C GLY A 715 25.76 -50.70 47.28
N TYR A 716 25.71 -52.00 47.57
CA TYR A 716 25.07 -52.97 46.68
C TYR A 716 24.18 -53.95 47.44
N LEU A 717 23.18 -54.47 46.74
CA LEU A 717 22.32 -55.56 47.20
C LEU A 717 22.94 -56.91 46.85
N THR A 718 23.23 -57.71 47.87
CA THR A 718 23.71 -59.09 47.77
C THR A 718 22.67 -60.03 48.40
N GLY A 719 21.69 -60.47 47.61
CA GLY A 719 20.54 -61.20 48.12
C GLY A 719 19.52 -60.25 48.75
N GLU A 720 19.19 -60.46 50.03
CA GLU A 720 18.35 -59.55 50.83
C GLU A 720 19.18 -58.57 51.68
N GLU A 721 20.51 -58.71 51.69
CA GLU A 721 21.40 -57.88 52.49
C GLU A 721 21.95 -56.69 51.70
N VAL A 722 22.10 -55.57 52.40
CA VAL A 722 22.63 -54.31 51.87
C VAL A 722 24.03 -54.11 52.39
N THR A 723 24.98 -53.84 51.48
CA THR A 723 26.33 -53.41 51.85
C THR A 723 26.45 -51.89 51.75
N CYS A 724 27.50 -51.33 52.36
CA CYS A 724 27.89 -49.94 52.11
C CYS A 724 29.40 -49.87 51.82
N GLU A 725 29.76 -49.65 50.56
CA GLU A 725 31.15 -49.65 50.10
C GLU A 725 31.79 -48.27 50.16
N TYR A 726 31.01 -47.22 49.88
CA TYR A 726 31.52 -45.84 49.79
C TYR A 726 30.78 -44.92 50.76
N LEU A 727 31.53 -44.19 51.61
CA LEU A 727 31.02 -43.10 52.45
C LEU A 727 32.15 -42.10 52.72
N GLY A 728 32.00 -40.86 52.27
CA GLY A 728 33.04 -39.82 52.35
C GLY A 728 34.12 -39.93 51.27
N GLU A 729 33.91 -40.76 50.25
CA GLU A 729 34.84 -41.07 49.16
C GLU A 729 34.18 -40.80 47.80
N ARG A 730 34.94 -40.82 46.70
CA ARG A 730 34.41 -40.58 45.35
C ARG A 730 33.98 -41.91 44.68
N PRO A 731 32.67 -42.21 44.57
CA PRO A 731 32.24 -43.48 44.01
C PRO A 731 32.19 -43.45 42.47
N THR A 732 32.19 -44.64 41.88
CA THR A 732 31.72 -44.86 40.50
C THR A 732 30.24 -45.21 40.57
N VAL A 733 29.38 -44.35 40.00
CA VAL A 733 27.93 -44.53 40.00
C VAL A 733 27.47 -44.98 38.62
N THR A 734 26.81 -46.13 38.53
CA THR A 734 26.38 -46.73 37.25
C THR A 734 24.86 -46.72 37.05
N LEU A 735 24.08 -46.61 38.15
CA LEU A 735 22.64 -46.81 38.21
C LEU A 735 22.22 -48.24 37.83
N ASP A 736 22.96 -49.23 38.34
CA ASP A 736 22.67 -50.66 38.14
C ASP A 736 21.56 -51.18 39.08
N GLU A 737 20.98 -52.34 38.74
CA GLU A 737 19.86 -52.93 39.51
C GLU A 737 20.16 -53.20 40.98
N LYS A 738 21.42 -53.56 41.27
CA LYS A 738 21.87 -53.87 42.62
C LYS A 738 22.43 -52.67 43.36
N GLU A 739 22.68 -51.55 42.69
CA GLU A 739 23.30 -50.36 43.30
C GLU A 739 22.27 -49.59 44.13
N VAL A 740 22.63 -49.23 45.36
CA VAL A 740 21.75 -48.56 46.32
C VAL A 740 22.42 -47.35 46.98
N ILE A 741 21.65 -46.29 47.19
CA ILE A 741 22.00 -45.21 48.10
C ILE A 741 21.58 -45.63 49.51
N VAL A 742 22.51 -45.57 50.46
CA VAL A 742 22.31 -46.02 51.83
C VAL A 742 22.28 -44.83 52.76
N ASN A 743 21.30 -44.77 53.67
CA ASN A 743 21.23 -43.72 54.69
C ASN A 743 22.54 -43.68 55.49
N ARG A 744 23.05 -42.48 55.80
CA ARG A 744 24.34 -42.32 56.47
C ARG A 744 24.46 -43.16 57.73
N LYS A 745 23.49 -43.10 58.65
CA LYS A 745 23.53 -43.83 59.92
C LYS A 745 23.55 -45.34 59.69
N TYR A 746 22.72 -45.80 58.76
CA TYR A 746 22.65 -47.21 58.40
C TYR A 746 23.93 -47.69 57.71
N CYS A 747 24.54 -46.87 56.87
CA CYS A 747 25.84 -47.16 56.26
C CYS A 747 26.97 -47.25 57.29
N GLU A 748 27.01 -46.35 58.28
CA GLU A 748 27.96 -46.41 59.40
C GLU A 748 27.79 -47.71 60.20
N GLU A 749 26.56 -48.11 60.53
CA GLU A 749 26.24 -49.39 61.18
C GLU A 749 26.70 -50.61 60.36
N LEU A 750 26.42 -50.62 59.06
CA LEU A 750 26.82 -51.71 58.15
C LEU A 750 28.34 -51.84 58.02
N ARG A 751 29.07 -50.72 57.97
CA ARG A 751 30.55 -50.73 57.90
C ARG A 751 31.17 -51.22 59.20
N GLU A 752 30.63 -50.85 60.36
CA GLU A 752 31.11 -51.36 61.65
C GLU A 752 30.82 -52.85 61.81
N ARG A 753 29.65 -53.33 61.37
CA ARG A 753 29.32 -54.76 61.33
C ARG A 753 30.26 -55.53 60.41
N ALA A 754 30.52 -55.02 59.21
CA ALA A 754 31.43 -55.64 58.24
C ALA A 754 32.89 -55.66 58.75
N LYS A 755 33.35 -54.63 59.47
CA LYS A 755 34.66 -54.65 60.14
C LYS A 755 34.72 -55.73 61.22
N ALA A 756 33.69 -55.83 62.07
CA ALA A 756 33.63 -56.85 63.12
C ALA A 756 33.58 -58.28 62.55
N GLU A 757 32.84 -58.50 61.46
CA GLU A 757 32.78 -59.77 60.73
C GLU A 757 34.11 -60.09 60.04
N ALA A 758 34.77 -59.11 59.40
CA ALA A 758 36.09 -59.28 58.78
C ALA A 758 37.21 -59.49 59.83
N GLU A 759 37.13 -58.88 61.00
CA GLU A 759 38.04 -59.14 62.12
C GLU A 759 37.83 -60.56 62.69
N ALA A 760 36.59 -61.04 62.77
CA ALA A 760 36.27 -62.42 63.16
C ALA A 760 36.71 -63.45 62.10
N GLU A 761 36.55 -63.15 60.81
CA GLU A 761 36.97 -64.00 59.69
C GLU A 761 38.50 -64.00 59.53
N ALA A 762 39.18 -62.86 59.73
CA ALA A 762 40.64 -62.79 59.78
C ALA A 762 41.21 -63.59 60.98
N GLN A 763 40.51 -63.63 62.11
CA GLN A 763 40.86 -64.48 63.26
C GLN A 763 40.61 -65.97 62.96
N ALA A 764 39.57 -66.33 62.19
CA ALA A 764 39.30 -67.70 61.76
C ALA A 764 40.29 -68.20 60.69
N ILE A 765 40.65 -67.37 59.71
CA ILE A 765 41.66 -67.67 58.67
C ILE A 765 43.07 -67.76 59.28
N ALA A 766 43.37 -66.97 60.32
CA ALA A 766 44.61 -67.10 61.09
C ALA A 766 44.67 -68.42 61.90
N GLN A 767 43.53 -69.00 62.28
CA GLN A 767 43.46 -70.33 62.89
C GLN A 767 43.56 -71.48 61.87
N GLU A 768 43.01 -71.32 60.66
CA GLU A 768 43.12 -72.33 59.58
C GLU A 768 44.50 -72.38 58.92
N LYS A 769 45.24 -71.26 58.86
CA LYS A 769 46.64 -71.25 58.37
C LYS A 769 47.68 -71.79 59.36
N ALA A 770 47.28 -72.15 60.58
CA ALA A 770 48.16 -72.78 61.57
C ALA A 770 48.18 -74.33 61.50
N THR A 771 47.44 -74.94 60.57
CA THR A 771 47.35 -76.42 60.44
C THR A 771 47.50 -76.92 59.01
N ALA A 772 48.46 -76.40 58.23
CA ALA A 772 48.97 -77.11 57.05
C ALA A 772 50.29 -76.50 56.55
N GLU A 773 51.41 -76.80 57.22
CA GLU A 773 52.74 -76.72 56.62
C GLU A 773 53.39 -78.13 56.58
N SER A 774 53.72 -78.57 55.36
CA SER A 774 54.90 -79.36 54.95
C SER A 774 54.56 -80.40 53.87
N VAL A 775 55.22 -80.31 52.71
CA VAL A 775 56.13 -81.34 52.13
C VAL A 775 56.63 -80.88 50.74
N ALA A 776 57.98 -80.75 50.63
CA ALA A 776 58.90 -80.92 49.49
C ALA A 776 58.67 -80.15 48.16
N GLY A 777 59.66 -79.68 47.40
CA GLY A 777 61.13 -79.78 47.38
C GLY A 777 61.64 -79.15 46.06
N ALA A 778 62.88 -78.66 46.03
CA ALA A 778 63.61 -78.11 44.85
C ALA A 778 64.03 -79.24 43.86
N PRO A 779 64.77 -79.03 42.72
CA PRO A 779 65.39 -77.80 42.17
C PRO A 779 65.37 -77.62 40.60
N GLU A 780 65.87 -76.45 40.18
CA GLU A 780 66.66 -76.04 38.97
C GLU A 780 66.45 -76.53 37.52
N GLU A 781 66.53 -75.52 36.63
CA GLU A 781 67.38 -75.39 35.42
C GLU A 781 66.78 -75.28 34.00
N GLU A 782 67.50 -74.48 33.21
CA GLU A 782 67.24 -73.86 31.91
C GLU A 782 67.10 -74.82 30.70
N TRP A 783 66.40 -74.39 29.63
CA TRP A 783 66.97 -74.17 28.28
C TRP A 783 65.90 -73.68 27.25
N LYS A 784 66.35 -72.86 26.29
CA LYS A 784 65.65 -71.98 25.30
C LYS A 784 65.17 -72.72 24.04
N PRO A 785 64.37 -72.11 23.11
CA PRO A 785 64.96 -71.32 21.99
C PRO A 785 64.02 -70.16 21.49
N PRO A 786 64.11 -69.57 20.26
CA PRO A 786 64.49 -68.16 20.08
C PRO A 786 63.51 -67.30 19.23
N ALA A 787 63.84 -65.99 19.13
CA ALA A 787 63.65 -64.99 18.04
C ALA A 787 62.47 -65.14 17.03
N VAL A 788 61.79 -64.05 16.60
CA VAL A 788 62.35 -63.02 15.71
C VAL A 788 61.41 -61.79 15.61
N ARG A 789 62.00 -60.61 15.91
CA ARG A 789 62.00 -59.29 15.20
C ARG A 789 60.68 -58.63 14.78
N ASP A 790 60.45 -57.43 15.34
CA ASP A 790 60.79 -56.09 14.79
C ASP A 790 59.62 -55.56 13.92
N LYS A 791 59.20 -54.29 13.99
CA LYS A 791 59.84 -53.03 14.42
C LYS A 791 58.79 -52.23 15.22
N GLN A 792 59.09 -51.58 16.35
CA GLN A 792 59.87 -50.33 16.50
C GLN A 792 59.45 -49.25 15.49
N ALA A 793 59.19 -48.01 15.89
CA ALA A 793 59.98 -47.16 16.78
C ALA A 793 59.04 -46.34 17.70
N MET A 794 59.19 -46.44 19.03
CA MET A 794 60.07 -45.64 19.92
C MET A 794 59.52 -44.23 20.18
N LEU A 795 58.94 -43.98 21.36
CA LEU A 795 59.58 -43.59 22.64
C LEU A 795 59.94 -42.08 22.61
N VAL A 796 59.26 -41.14 23.31
CA VAL A 796 59.12 -40.93 24.78
C VAL A 796 60.52 -40.80 25.43
N PRO A 797 60.86 -39.90 26.40
CA PRO A 797 60.00 -39.19 27.37
C PRO A 797 60.39 -37.75 27.77
N SER A 798 59.51 -37.16 28.63
CA SER A 798 59.78 -36.32 29.83
C SER A 798 60.72 -35.09 29.73
N GLU A 799 60.64 -34.04 30.53
CA GLU A 799 59.99 -33.75 31.80
C GLU A 799 60.05 -32.21 31.97
N THR A 800 59.22 -31.67 32.85
CA THR A 800 59.39 -30.40 33.59
C THR A 800 59.39 -29.04 32.87
N GLU A 801 58.45 -28.22 33.34
CA GLU A 801 58.53 -26.79 33.68
C GLU A 801 59.51 -25.88 32.90
N GLY A 802 58.91 -24.92 32.19
CA GLY A 802 59.59 -23.72 31.76
C GLY A 802 58.58 -22.64 31.41
N ARG A 803 58.32 -21.71 32.33
CA ARG A 803 57.85 -20.37 32.02
C ARG A 803 58.71 -19.83 30.86
N LYS A 804 58.08 -19.54 29.73
CA LYS A 804 58.63 -18.62 28.73
C LYS A 804 57.62 -17.51 28.51
N GLU A 805 58.07 -16.32 28.88
CA GLU A 805 57.52 -15.03 28.47
C GLU A 805 57.15 -15.09 26.99
N VAL A 806 55.87 -14.82 26.69
CA VAL A 806 55.51 -14.38 25.34
C VAL A 806 55.95 -12.93 25.29
N VAL A 807 57.14 -12.72 24.75
CA VAL A 807 57.60 -11.42 24.27
C VAL A 807 56.54 -10.89 23.30
N GLU A 808 55.89 -9.78 23.67
CA GLU A 808 55.12 -8.99 22.71
C GLU A 808 56.07 -8.50 21.63
N SER A 809 56.11 -9.19 20.48
CA SER A 809 56.76 -8.66 19.29
C SER A 809 55.91 -7.50 18.78
N GLN A 810 56.35 -6.26 19.02
CA GLN A 810 55.79 -5.10 18.33
C GLN A 810 56.14 -5.20 16.84
N VAL A 811 55.10 -5.31 16.00
CA VAL A 811 55.24 -5.26 14.54
C VAL A 811 55.30 -3.79 14.15
N GLU A 812 56.48 -3.29 13.76
CA GLU A 812 56.69 -1.87 13.44
C GLU A 812 56.19 -1.48 12.03
N SER A 813 56.14 -2.42 11.07
CA SER A 813 55.56 -2.19 9.73
C SER A 813 55.07 -3.49 9.06
N ILE A 814 54.03 -3.38 8.22
CA ILE A 814 53.42 -4.50 7.49
C ILE A 814 53.23 -4.08 6.01
N HIS A 815 53.72 -4.89 5.07
CA HIS A 815 53.44 -4.76 3.63
C HIS A 815 52.70 -6.00 3.13
N LEU A 816 51.48 -5.82 2.60
CA LEU A 816 50.63 -6.90 2.10
C LEU A 816 50.25 -6.63 0.64
N HIS A 817 50.50 -7.60 -0.24
CA HIS A 817 50.03 -7.57 -1.62
C HIS A 817 48.86 -8.55 -1.79
N LEU A 818 47.67 -8.05 -2.13
CA LEU A 818 46.43 -8.82 -2.22
C LEU A 818 45.91 -8.81 -3.67
N THR A 819 45.77 -9.99 -4.27
CA THR A 819 45.24 -10.15 -5.64
C THR A 819 43.85 -10.76 -5.58
N LEU A 820 42.82 -10.04 -6.02
CA LEU A 820 41.43 -10.51 -6.01
C LEU A 820 40.99 -10.94 -7.41
N GLY A 821 40.57 -12.20 -7.55
CA GLY A 821 40.00 -12.74 -8.79
C GLY A 821 38.46 -12.74 -8.80
N PRO A 822 37.82 -12.90 -9.96
CA PRO A 822 36.37 -12.99 -10.06
C PRO A 822 35.81 -14.13 -9.21
N GLY A 823 34.80 -13.85 -8.39
CA GLY A 823 34.17 -14.85 -7.50
C GLY A 823 34.81 -15.02 -6.12
N THR A 824 35.79 -14.20 -5.74
CA THR A 824 36.29 -14.19 -4.36
C THR A 824 35.31 -13.44 -3.44
N GLY A 825 34.59 -14.19 -2.62
CA GLY A 825 33.71 -13.64 -1.58
C GLY A 825 34.53 -13.18 -0.38
N GLY A 826 34.37 -11.90 0.00
CA GLY A 826 34.88 -11.43 1.30
C GLY A 826 35.27 -9.96 1.42
N LEU A 827 34.63 -9.00 0.73
CA LEU A 827 34.90 -7.57 0.97
C LEU A 827 34.74 -7.19 2.46
N ARG A 828 33.82 -7.86 3.16
CA ARG A 828 33.58 -7.72 4.61
C ARG A 828 34.76 -8.14 5.48
N ASP A 829 35.49 -9.17 5.08
CA ASP A 829 36.61 -9.70 5.86
C ASP A 829 37.88 -8.85 5.63
N ILE A 830 38.05 -8.33 4.43
CA ILE A 830 39.07 -7.32 4.10
C ILE A 830 38.82 -6.03 4.91
N LEU A 831 37.56 -5.57 4.99
CA LEU A 831 37.20 -4.41 5.81
C LEU A 831 37.44 -4.64 7.31
N ARG A 832 37.23 -5.87 7.81
CA ARG A 832 37.60 -6.22 9.20
C ARG A 832 39.11 -6.17 9.41
N ALA A 833 39.90 -6.69 8.47
CA ALA A 833 41.36 -6.65 8.53
C ALA A 833 41.89 -5.21 8.47
N LEU A 834 41.33 -4.36 7.61
CA LEU A 834 41.70 -2.95 7.51
C LEU A 834 41.36 -2.16 8.78
N ASN A 835 40.19 -2.41 9.39
CA ASN A 835 39.83 -1.80 10.67
C ASN A 835 40.76 -2.26 11.81
N LEU A 836 41.20 -3.52 11.79
CA LEU A 836 42.19 -4.02 12.74
C LEU A 836 43.54 -3.33 12.55
N LEU A 837 44.01 -3.16 11.31
CA LEU A 837 45.26 -2.45 11.00
C LEU A 837 45.18 -0.97 11.40
N LYS A 838 44.07 -0.28 11.11
CA LYS A 838 43.86 1.12 11.53
C LYS A 838 43.84 1.27 13.06
N SER A 839 43.44 0.24 13.80
CA SER A 839 43.47 0.25 15.27
C SER A 839 44.88 0.05 15.86
N LYS A 840 45.87 -0.32 15.03
CA LYS A 840 47.22 -0.71 15.47
C LYS A 840 48.35 0.11 14.84
N PHE A 841 48.11 0.79 13.72
CA PHE A 841 49.11 1.56 12.99
C PHE A 841 48.61 2.99 12.71
N GLU A 842 49.47 4.00 12.90
CA GLU A 842 49.13 5.42 12.72
C GLU A 842 48.80 5.78 11.26
N ARG A 843 49.43 5.09 10.30
CA ARG A 843 49.18 5.28 8.86
C ARG A 843 48.99 3.93 8.19
N VAL A 844 47.86 3.76 7.51
CA VAL A 844 47.53 2.59 6.69
C VAL A 844 47.27 3.07 5.27
N THR A 845 48.14 2.71 4.34
CA THR A 845 48.02 3.07 2.92
C THR A 845 47.47 1.87 2.14
N ILE A 846 46.48 2.10 1.27
CA ILE A 846 45.89 1.08 0.40
C ILE A 846 46.18 1.46 -1.05
N GLU A 847 46.83 0.56 -1.79
CA GLU A 847 47.05 0.71 -3.23
C GLU A 847 46.00 -0.11 -3.99
N ILE A 848 45.22 0.53 -4.85
CA ILE A 848 44.19 -0.12 -5.68
C ILE A 848 44.69 -0.09 -7.13
N LYS A 849 45.01 -1.27 -7.67
CA LYS A 849 45.40 -1.45 -9.06
C LYS A 849 44.29 -2.17 -9.83
N ALA A 850 43.76 -1.55 -10.88
CA ALA A 850 42.78 -2.14 -11.79
C ALA A 850 43.35 -2.12 -13.21
N GLU A 851 43.37 -3.27 -13.87
CA GLU A 851 43.88 -3.45 -15.23
C GLU A 851 42.82 -4.12 -16.11
N ASN A 852 42.82 -3.87 -17.42
CA ASN A 852 41.90 -4.49 -18.40
C ASN A 852 40.40 -4.19 -18.19
N GLY A 853 40.06 -2.97 -17.74
CA GLY A 853 38.69 -2.44 -17.66
C GLY A 853 38.52 -1.15 -18.47
N ASN A 854 37.29 -0.67 -18.64
CA ASN A 854 37.01 0.62 -19.27
C ASN A 854 36.13 1.47 -18.35
N MET A 855 36.49 2.73 -18.13
CA MET A 855 35.79 3.65 -17.23
C MET A 855 35.77 5.04 -17.88
N SER A 856 34.62 5.70 -17.90
CA SER A 856 34.53 7.04 -18.46
C SER A 856 35.20 8.07 -17.55
N PRO A 857 35.68 9.22 -18.09
CA PRO A 857 36.26 10.29 -17.28
C PRO A 857 35.33 10.81 -16.17
N MET A 858 34.02 10.83 -16.42
CA MET A 858 33.01 11.28 -15.44
C MET A 858 32.81 10.27 -14.31
N GLU A 859 32.88 8.96 -14.60
CA GLU A 859 32.84 7.91 -13.57
C GLU A 859 34.09 7.94 -12.69
N TYR A 860 35.26 8.19 -13.29
CA TYR A 860 36.51 8.36 -12.57
C TYR A 860 36.48 9.60 -11.65
N GLU A 861 35.94 10.72 -12.12
CA GLU A 861 35.85 11.95 -11.34
C GLU A 861 34.85 11.83 -10.17
N ASN A 862 33.70 11.18 -10.39
CA ASN A 862 32.75 10.85 -9.33
C ASN A 862 33.35 9.89 -8.29
N LEU A 863 34.18 8.95 -8.71
CA LEU A 863 34.88 8.02 -7.83
C LEU A 863 35.88 8.78 -6.92
N LEU A 864 36.68 9.68 -7.49
CA LEU A 864 37.59 10.54 -6.74
C LEU A 864 36.86 11.47 -5.77
N GLU A 865 35.73 12.05 -6.20
CA GLU A 865 34.90 12.91 -5.35
C GLU A 865 34.30 12.11 -4.18
N THR A 866 33.86 10.87 -4.43
CA THR A 866 33.37 9.97 -3.38
C THR A 866 34.47 9.68 -2.33
N PHE A 867 35.71 9.45 -2.76
CA PHE A 867 36.82 9.25 -1.82
C PHE A 867 37.14 10.53 -1.01
N ARG A 868 37.10 11.71 -1.64
CA ARG A 868 37.27 12.98 -0.93
C ARG A 868 36.16 13.25 0.09
N GLN A 869 34.90 12.96 -0.25
CA GLN A 869 33.76 13.10 0.67
C GLN A 869 33.85 12.16 1.87
N LEU A 870 34.49 11.00 1.70
CA LEU A 870 34.80 10.06 2.78
C LEU A 870 36.06 10.42 3.57
N GLY A 871 36.72 11.55 3.25
CA GLY A 871 37.92 12.04 3.94
C GLY A 871 39.17 11.21 3.65
N ILE A 872 39.23 10.56 2.49
CA ILE A 872 40.36 9.72 2.06
C ILE A 872 41.27 10.56 1.15
N ASP A 873 42.54 10.73 1.54
CA ASP A 873 43.55 11.35 0.68
C ASP A 873 43.97 10.39 -0.43
N VAL A 874 43.90 10.87 -1.67
CA VAL A 874 44.23 10.10 -2.88
C VAL A 874 45.48 10.71 -3.53
N GLU A 875 46.60 10.00 -3.51
CA GLU A 875 47.81 10.33 -4.27
C GLU A 875 47.78 9.62 -5.63
N GLU A 876 47.76 10.39 -6.73
CA GLU A 876 47.79 9.82 -8.09
C GLU A 876 49.21 9.36 -8.45
N LEU A 877 49.42 8.06 -8.60
CA LEU A 877 50.69 7.46 -9.05
C LEU A 877 50.59 7.04 -10.53
N GLY A 878 50.56 8.02 -11.45
CA GLY A 878 50.75 7.83 -12.89
C GLY A 878 49.51 7.37 -13.69
N LYS A 879 49.22 8.09 -14.79
CA LYS A 879 48.27 7.70 -15.85
C LYS A 879 49.07 7.10 -17.01
N GLU A 880 48.73 5.89 -17.45
CA GLU A 880 49.13 5.37 -18.78
C GLU A 880 47.89 5.09 -19.63
#